data_AF-A0A1K1QS59-F1
#
_entry.id   AF-A0A1K1QS59-F1
#
_cell.length_a   1.000
_cell.length_b   1.000
_cell.length_c   1.000
_cell.angle_alpha   90.00
_cell.angle_beta   90.00
_cell.angle_gamma   90.00
#
_symmetry.space_group_name_H-M   'P 1'
#
loop_
_entity.id
_entity.type
_entity.pdbx_description
1 polymer ?
#
loop_
_entity_poly.entity_id
_entity_poly.type
_entity_poly.pdbx_seq_one_letter_code
_entity_poly.pdbx_strand_id
1 'polypeptide(L)'
;MTDHSNQPDDTDDDAGTPRPYRHDTATRIVPMQRDHLGQPYWESYHTPSSFQVRAECRIPPHMPGVIIFVHGVNSTGEWYDAAEQALCQGLNERLKRSDLKANTYSTVDGDRPVPRYIKKGDEGNSPVIRFYWGYRAKDGEERNWRIPMRSPRGFDLSAWGTPECTNEKGPWYWGGGPFQNGTNNLSQLWSREGFKRHVLGFDMEKLNTEADRQLQDAPPRDYYAHAAQRLADLIDKIRSECPRDTVTVMSHSQGTMIAMAATALCKTRAPDALFVMNSPYALDDKITGALACGVARPTPEARVNTFRNIANRLKEDRRIFTEAQLQQLQCGASEDIDFWRPDNQRNSGVHERDNHGRLYVYFTPHDRVMGAVPLQSIGWQGVDDKLLAELGDTVKQRMLARGTPVGDAPGVKKFGTLPPILENKLVPGAKPTDFWNGNRDIFTPLVKLWTVPHPDKTVTINAEEVPHPVTADEMRQFEDSRKGADEMGKWVPDQNDPNTGSYADPDYRYMRSIYQPERTVTTEDIYSSRRTIRPETQDEMLQRLDTYRAEPTNHSTLPQHQAFMRRVVAYDLPVGFCDAYERAAFWTRLMKLADWMQGYDSYFELGVSQSVTKPPCIDWATVSEEQSKAEAEQLRQQQWKGGT
;
A
#
# COMPACT_ATOMS: atom_id res chain seq x y z
N MET A 1 -55.29 -16.37 -49.30
CA MET A 1 -55.41 -15.03 -48.73
C MET A 1 -54.49 -15.00 -47.53
N THR A 2 -53.21 -14.72 -47.80
CA THR A 2 -52.54 -13.40 -47.78
C THR A 2 -51.75 -13.28 -46.49
N ASP A 3 -50.53 -13.83 -46.57
CA ASP A 3 -49.27 -13.18 -46.23
C ASP A 3 -49.38 -11.79 -45.62
N HIS A 4 -48.90 -11.63 -44.39
CA HIS A 4 -48.43 -10.35 -43.89
C HIS A 4 -47.11 -10.56 -43.13
N SER A 5 -46.05 -10.23 -43.85
CA SER A 5 -44.71 -9.95 -43.36
C SER A 5 -44.73 -8.89 -42.26
N ASN A 6 -44.31 -9.27 -41.05
CA ASN A 6 -43.74 -8.30 -40.11
C ASN A 6 -42.23 -8.26 -40.35
N GLN A 7 -41.80 -7.24 -41.10
CA GLN A 7 -40.42 -6.76 -41.01
C GLN A 7 -40.16 -6.33 -39.55
N PRO A 8 -39.00 -6.67 -38.96
CA PRO A 8 -38.54 -5.95 -37.80
C PRO A 8 -38.13 -4.54 -38.24
N ASP A 9 -38.64 -3.54 -37.54
CA ASP A 9 -38.21 -2.15 -37.66
C ASP A 9 -36.68 -2.04 -37.65
N ASP A 10 -36.14 -1.33 -38.64
CA ASP A 10 -34.80 -0.74 -38.61
C ASP A 10 -34.75 0.26 -37.45
N THR A 11 -34.44 -0.22 -36.24
CA THR A 11 -34.02 0.63 -35.14
C THR A 11 -32.55 0.96 -35.33
N ASP A 12 -32.28 2.26 -35.49
CA ASP A 12 -30.99 2.94 -35.51
C ASP A 12 -29.79 2.11 -35.04
N ASP A 13 -28.86 1.91 -35.99
CA ASP A 13 -27.52 1.38 -35.76
C ASP A 13 -26.79 2.24 -34.71
N ASP A 14 -26.77 1.76 -33.47
CA ASP A 14 -25.93 2.29 -32.40
C ASP A 14 -24.45 1.99 -32.74
N ALA A 15 -23.84 2.91 -33.49
CA ALA A 15 -22.51 2.80 -34.11
C ALA A 15 -21.33 2.63 -33.12
N GLY A 16 -21.61 2.48 -31.81
CA GLY A 16 -20.61 2.30 -30.77
C GLY A 16 -20.51 0.89 -30.18
N THR A 17 -21.45 -0.03 -30.47
CA THR A 17 -21.43 -1.36 -29.85
C THR A 17 -20.66 -2.35 -30.73
N PRO A 18 -19.57 -2.99 -30.25
CA PRO A 18 -18.86 -4.00 -31.02
C PRO A 18 -19.81 -5.10 -31.47
N ARG A 19 -19.99 -5.27 -32.79
CA ARG A 19 -20.80 -6.35 -33.34
C ARG A 19 -20.12 -7.69 -33.00
N PRO A 20 -20.84 -8.67 -32.44
CA PRO A 20 -20.26 -9.97 -32.10
C PRO A 20 -19.57 -10.61 -33.32
N TYR A 21 -18.49 -11.36 -33.08
CA TYR A 21 -17.87 -12.17 -34.14
C TYR A 21 -18.94 -13.06 -34.79
N ARG A 22 -19.10 -12.94 -36.10
CA ARG A 22 -20.14 -13.67 -36.84
C ARG A 22 -19.55 -14.99 -37.34
N HIS A 23 -19.99 -16.09 -36.75
CA HIS A 23 -19.63 -17.42 -37.22
C HIS A 23 -20.14 -17.65 -38.65
N ASP A 24 -19.39 -18.46 -39.41
CA ASP A 24 -19.73 -18.94 -40.76
C ASP A 24 -20.93 -19.91 -40.78
N THR A 25 -21.32 -20.38 -39.61
CA THR A 25 -22.39 -21.35 -39.37
C THR A 25 -23.38 -20.78 -38.35
N ALA A 26 -24.64 -21.23 -38.44
CA ALA A 26 -25.63 -20.85 -37.45
C ALA A 26 -25.24 -21.43 -36.08
N THR A 27 -25.15 -20.57 -35.07
CA THR A 27 -24.82 -20.98 -33.71
C THR A 27 -25.94 -20.66 -32.73
N ARG A 28 -25.99 -21.41 -31.64
CA ARG A 28 -26.77 -21.09 -30.44
C ARG A 28 -25.84 -21.01 -29.26
N ILE A 29 -25.82 -19.87 -28.58
CA ILE A 29 -25.08 -19.71 -27.32
C ILE A 29 -25.64 -20.70 -26.31
N VAL A 30 -24.77 -21.54 -25.78
CA VAL A 30 -25.11 -22.45 -24.68
C VAL A 30 -24.65 -21.81 -23.38
N PRO A 31 -25.52 -21.74 -22.34
CA PRO A 31 -25.11 -21.20 -21.05
C PRO A 31 -24.02 -22.07 -20.44
N MET A 32 -22.96 -21.43 -19.93
CA MET A 32 -21.97 -22.11 -19.10
C MET A 32 -22.61 -22.48 -17.77
N GLN A 33 -22.49 -23.75 -17.39
CA GLN A 33 -22.84 -24.27 -16.08
C GLN A 33 -21.56 -24.57 -15.29
N ARG A 34 -21.68 -24.79 -13.97
CA ARG A 34 -20.57 -25.24 -13.12
C ARG A 34 -20.98 -26.47 -12.33
N ASP A 35 -20.09 -27.46 -12.26
CA ASP A 35 -20.35 -28.69 -11.50
C ASP A 35 -20.22 -28.45 -9.97
N HIS A 36 -20.41 -29.51 -9.19
CA HIS A 36 -20.29 -29.46 -7.72
C HIS A 36 -18.88 -29.10 -7.22
N LEU A 37 -17.86 -29.16 -8.09
CA LEU A 37 -16.48 -28.74 -7.82
C LEU A 37 -16.20 -27.32 -8.35
N GLY A 38 -17.19 -26.68 -8.98
CA GLY A 38 -17.09 -25.36 -9.58
C GLY A 38 -16.47 -25.36 -10.98
N GLN A 39 -16.25 -26.50 -11.61
CA GLN A 39 -15.63 -26.59 -12.94
C GLN A 39 -16.65 -26.21 -14.03
N PRO A 40 -16.29 -25.35 -15.00
CA PRO A 40 -17.20 -24.94 -16.05
C PRO A 40 -17.49 -26.08 -17.03
N TYR A 41 -18.75 -26.26 -17.40
CA TYR A 41 -19.17 -27.17 -18.45
C TYR A 41 -20.33 -26.58 -19.27
N TRP A 42 -20.54 -27.13 -20.46
CA TRP A 42 -21.64 -26.75 -21.36
C TRP A 42 -22.39 -28.01 -21.78
N GLU A 43 -23.71 -27.91 -21.80
CA GLU A 43 -24.58 -29.00 -22.25
C GLU A 43 -25.34 -28.58 -23.50
N SER A 44 -25.24 -29.38 -24.55
CA SER A 44 -26.03 -29.20 -25.76
C SER A 44 -26.72 -30.49 -26.15
N TYR A 45 -27.75 -30.38 -26.98
CA TYR A 45 -28.43 -31.49 -27.62
C TYR A 45 -28.11 -31.52 -29.12
N HIS A 46 -28.24 -32.70 -29.73
CA HIS A 46 -28.08 -32.86 -31.18
C HIS A 46 -29.24 -32.20 -31.92
N THR A 47 -28.93 -31.45 -32.98
CA THR A 47 -29.93 -30.96 -33.93
C THR A 47 -30.05 -31.92 -35.12
N PRO A 48 -31.24 -32.03 -35.75
CA PRO A 48 -31.40 -32.81 -36.98
C PRO A 48 -30.47 -32.32 -38.09
N SER A 49 -30.06 -33.20 -39.01
CA SER A 49 -29.19 -32.86 -40.15
C SER A 49 -29.77 -31.78 -41.08
N SER A 50 -31.09 -31.60 -41.07
CA SER A 50 -31.81 -30.52 -41.77
C SER A 50 -31.71 -29.14 -41.11
N PHE A 51 -31.18 -29.05 -39.88
CA PHE A 51 -31.07 -27.81 -39.11
C PHE A 51 -29.71 -27.76 -38.38
N GLN A 52 -28.67 -27.34 -39.10
CA GLN A 52 -27.27 -27.39 -38.67
C GLN A 52 -26.89 -26.23 -37.73
N VAL A 53 -27.58 -26.08 -36.60
CA VAL A 53 -27.22 -25.10 -35.56
C VAL A 53 -26.22 -25.71 -34.59
N ARG A 54 -25.03 -25.12 -34.51
CA ARG A 54 -23.97 -25.57 -33.61
C ARG A 54 -24.09 -24.93 -32.23
N ALA A 55 -23.66 -25.65 -31.20
CA ALA A 55 -23.49 -25.08 -29.88
C ALA A 55 -22.30 -24.11 -29.88
N GLU A 56 -22.52 -22.89 -29.39
CA GLU A 56 -21.46 -21.91 -29.13
C GLU A 56 -21.21 -21.83 -27.63
N CYS A 57 -20.05 -22.34 -27.22
CA CYS A 57 -19.56 -22.26 -25.85
C CYS A 57 -18.73 -20.99 -25.69
N ARG A 58 -19.25 -20.01 -24.92
CA ARG A 58 -18.50 -18.79 -24.60
C ARG A 58 -17.68 -19.01 -23.35
N ILE A 59 -16.36 -19.07 -23.53
CA ILE A 59 -15.41 -19.17 -22.43
C ILE A 59 -15.16 -17.76 -21.90
N PRO A 60 -15.32 -17.51 -20.59
CA PRO A 60 -15.02 -16.21 -20.01
C PRO A 60 -13.51 -15.92 -20.11
N PRO A 61 -13.09 -14.66 -20.32
CA PRO A 61 -11.67 -14.31 -20.30
C PRO A 61 -11.05 -14.63 -18.94
N HIS A 62 -9.81 -15.12 -18.94
CA HIS A 62 -9.03 -15.32 -17.73
C HIS A 62 -8.87 -14.01 -16.96
N MET A 63 -8.84 -14.07 -15.63
CA MET A 63 -8.42 -12.93 -14.83
C MET A 63 -6.95 -12.57 -15.11
N PRO A 64 -6.59 -11.28 -15.16
CA PRO A 64 -5.27 -10.82 -15.61
C PRO A 64 -4.19 -10.94 -14.51
N GLY A 65 -4.13 -12.10 -13.85
CA GLY A 65 -3.27 -12.37 -12.70
C GLY A 65 -3.91 -12.06 -11.34
N VAL A 66 -3.24 -12.50 -10.27
CA VAL A 66 -3.58 -12.21 -8.87
C VAL A 66 -2.88 -10.93 -8.44
N ILE A 67 -3.62 -9.98 -7.86
CA ILE A 67 -3.07 -8.73 -7.32
C ILE A 67 -3.28 -8.71 -5.81
N ILE A 68 -2.21 -8.71 -5.03
CA ILE A 68 -2.27 -8.70 -3.57
C ILE A 68 -1.98 -7.28 -3.07
N PHE A 69 -2.95 -6.64 -2.42
CA PHE A 69 -2.76 -5.33 -1.80
C PHE A 69 -2.23 -5.46 -0.37
N VAL A 70 -1.27 -4.63 0.03
CA VAL A 70 -0.64 -4.64 1.37
C VAL A 70 -0.57 -3.22 1.93
N HIS A 71 -1.24 -2.96 3.05
CA HIS A 71 -1.37 -1.64 3.66
C HIS A 71 -0.23 -1.29 4.63
N GLY A 72 -0.15 -0.03 5.03
CA GLY A 72 0.87 0.50 5.94
C GLY A 72 0.59 0.30 7.43
N VAL A 73 1.39 0.98 8.26
CA VAL A 73 1.12 1.14 9.70
C VAL A 73 -0.08 2.03 9.92
N ASN A 74 -0.71 1.90 11.09
CA ASN A 74 -1.84 2.74 11.48
C ASN A 74 -2.94 2.82 10.40
N SER A 75 -3.24 1.66 9.81
CA SER A 75 -4.07 1.56 8.61
C SER A 75 -4.81 0.24 8.64
N THR A 76 -6.03 0.28 8.12
CA THR A 76 -6.80 -0.93 7.76
C THR A 76 -7.10 -0.96 6.27
N GLY A 77 -6.19 -0.44 5.45
CA GLY A 77 -6.30 -0.43 4.00
C GLY A 77 -7.28 0.62 3.45
N GLU A 78 -7.25 1.85 3.99
CA GLU A 78 -8.13 2.96 3.57
C GLU A 78 -8.03 3.32 2.08
N TRP A 79 -6.93 2.93 1.42
CA TRP A 79 -6.74 3.15 -0.01
C TRP A 79 -7.28 2.02 -0.90
N TYR A 80 -7.62 0.86 -0.33
CA TYR A 80 -7.95 -0.35 -1.09
C TYR A 80 -9.17 -0.17 -2.00
N ASP A 81 -10.25 0.45 -1.51
CA ASP A 81 -11.47 0.61 -2.31
C ASP A 81 -11.23 1.48 -3.55
N ALA A 82 -10.61 2.65 -3.36
CA ALA A 82 -10.31 3.57 -4.45
C ALA A 82 -9.33 2.96 -5.47
N ALA A 83 -8.29 2.27 -4.99
CA ALA A 83 -7.32 1.62 -5.85
C ALA A 83 -7.90 0.42 -6.62
N GLU A 84 -8.68 -0.44 -5.97
CA GLU A 84 -9.27 -1.62 -6.60
C GLU A 84 -10.27 -1.18 -7.69
N GLN A 85 -11.09 -0.17 -7.42
CA GLN A 85 -12.01 0.40 -8.38
C GLN A 85 -11.27 0.98 -9.59
N ALA A 86 -10.25 1.81 -9.36
CA ALA A 86 -9.48 2.44 -10.43
C ALA A 86 -8.68 1.40 -11.25
N LEU A 87 -8.10 0.38 -10.60
CA LEU A 87 -7.40 -0.70 -11.29
C LEU A 87 -8.33 -1.54 -12.16
N CYS A 88 -9.52 -1.91 -11.66
CA CYS A 88 -10.50 -2.65 -12.47
C CYS A 88 -10.90 -1.84 -13.72
N GLN A 89 -11.12 -0.52 -13.57
CA GLN A 89 -11.39 0.37 -14.70
C GLN A 89 -10.21 0.41 -15.69
N GLY A 90 -8.98 0.56 -15.18
CA GLY A 90 -7.78 0.61 -16.01
C GLY A 90 -7.49 -0.69 -16.75
N LEU A 91 -7.73 -1.83 -16.11
CA LEU A 91 -7.60 -3.15 -16.73
C LEU A 91 -8.69 -3.39 -17.78
N ASN A 92 -9.92 -2.94 -17.54
CA ASN A 92 -10.98 -2.95 -18.55
C ASN A 92 -10.55 -2.15 -19.80
N GLU A 93 -9.99 -0.96 -19.62
CA GLU A 93 -9.46 -0.14 -20.73
C GLU A 93 -8.29 -0.80 -21.45
N ARG A 94 -7.30 -1.28 -20.70
CA ARG A 94 -6.09 -1.90 -21.25
C ARG A 94 -6.40 -3.16 -22.04
N LEU A 95 -7.32 -3.99 -21.54
CA LEU A 95 -7.62 -5.34 -22.04
C LEU A 95 -8.89 -5.39 -22.90
N LYS A 96 -9.50 -4.25 -23.23
CA LYS A 96 -10.78 -4.14 -23.97
C LYS A 96 -11.89 -5.00 -23.34
N ARG A 97 -11.99 -4.93 -22.02
CA ARG A 97 -12.99 -5.62 -21.19
C ARG A 97 -13.98 -4.63 -20.59
N SER A 98 -15.10 -5.14 -20.12
CA SER A 98 -16.13 -4.36 -19.41
C SER A 98 -16.63 -5.06 -18.14
N ASP A 99 -16.13 -6.25 -17.86
CA ASP A 99 -16.62 -7.14 -16.81
C ASP A 99 -15.88 -6.97 -15.48
N LEU A 100 -14.65 -6.42 -15.48
CA LEU A 100 -13.87 -6.27 -14.26
C LEU A 100 -14.50 -5.21 -13.35
N LYS A 101 -14.76 -5.58 -12.10
CA LYS A 101 -15.42 -4.71 -11.11
C LYS A 101 -14.85 -5.00 -9.73
N ALA A 102 -14.55 -3.95 -8.97
CA ALA A 102 -14.09 -4.06 -7.59
C ALA A 102 -15.11 -4.79 -6.70
N ASN A 103 -14.60 -5.54 -5.73
CA ASN A 103 -15.43 -6.13 -4.68
C ASN A 103 -15.93 -5.06 -3.71
N THR A 104 -17.16 -5.23 -3.23
CA THR A 104 -17.71 -4.43 -2.13
C THR A 104 -17.58 -5.21 -0.83
N TYR A 105 -16.93 -4.63 0.18
CA TYR A 105 -16.73 -5.26 1.48
C TYR A 105 -17.63 -4.64 2.55
N SER A 106 -18.05 -5.47 3.51
CA SER A 106 -18.74 -5.04 4.73
C SER A 106 -18.04 -5.62 5.96
N THR A 107 -18.16 -4.92 7.08
CA THR A 107 -17.77 -5.39 8.42
C THR A 107 -18.97 -5.44 9.37
N VAL A 108 -20.18 -5.34 8.83
CA VAL A 108 -21.44 -5.41 9.58
C VAL A 108 -22.44 -6.32 8.87
N ASP A 109 -23.18 -7.11 9.63
CA ASP A 109 -24.32 -7.91 9.20
C ASP A 109 -25.56 -7.45 9.97
N GLY A 110 -26.41 -6.64 9.31
CA GLY A 110 -27.39 -5.79 10.00
C GLY A 110 -26.68 -4.81 10.94
N ASP A 111 -27.05 -4.81 12.21
CA ASP A 111 -26.42 -3.99 13.26
C ASP A 111 -25.25 -4.68 13.97
N ARG A 112 -24.89 -5.90 13.57
CA ARG A 112 -23.86 -6.70 14.25
C ARG A 112 -22.49 -6.53 13.57
N PRO A 113 -21.44 -6.12 14.30
CA PRO A 113 -20.07 -6.17 13.78
C PRO A 113 -19.65 -7.61 13.50
N VAL A 114 -19.10 -7.85 12.32
CA VAL A 114 -18.59 -9.16 11.88
C VAL A 114 -17.23 -9.00 11.21
N PRO A 115 -16.41 -10.07 11.13
CA PRO A 115 -15.20 -10.06 10.32
C PRO A 115 -15.53 -9.65 8.88
N ARG A 116 -14.59 -8.95 8.26
CA ARG A 116 -14.77 -8.40 6.91
C ARG A 116 -15.18 -9.48 5.91
N TYR A 117 -16.18 -9.20 5.10
CA TYR A 117 -16.63 -10.14 4.08
C TYR A 117 -17.07 -9.40 2.81
N ILE A 118 -17.06 -10.08 1.67
CA ILE A 118 -17.63 -9.53 0.44
C ILE A 118 -19.14 -9.53 0.59
N LYS A 119 -19.75 -8.36 0.40
CA LYS A 119 -21.20 -8.19 0.54
C LYS A 119 -21.92 -9.00 -0.54
N LYS A 120 -22.80 -9.91 -0.09
CA LYS A 120 -23.57 -10.79 -0.97
C LYS A 120 -24.50 -9.98 -1.88
N GLY A 121 -24.49 -10.28 -3.17
CA GLY A 121 -25.23 -9.55 -4.22
C GLY A 121 -24.48 -8.36 -4.81
N ASP A 122 -23.38 -7.93 -4.19
CA ASP A 122 -22.51 -6.85 -4.63
C ASP A 122 -21.07 -7.34 -4.91
N GLU A 123 -20.92 -8.64 -5.18
CA GLU A 123 -19.64 -9.24 -5.57
C GLU A 123 -19.10 -8.61 -6.86
N GLY A 124 -17.79 -8.36 -6.89
CA GLY A 124 -17.09 -7.85 -8.05
C GLY A 124 -16.35 -8.95 -8.80
N ASN A 125 -16.14 -8.77 -10.10
CA ASN A 125 -15.18 -9.57 -10.86
C ASN A 125 -13.79 -8.94 -10.72
N SER A 126 -13.16 -9.10 -9.55
CA SER A 126 -11.92 -8.41 -9.19
C SER A 126 -10.73 -9.38 -9.04
N PRO A 127 -9.56 -9.06 -9.62
CA PRO A 127 -8.33 -9.84 -9.45
C PRO A 127 -7.64 -9.58 -8.10
N VAL A 128 -8.22 -8.74 -7.24
CA VAL A 128 -7.57 -8.24 -6.04
C VAL A 128 -7.85 -9.14 -4.82
N ILE A 129 -6.79 -9.43 -4.07
CA ILE A 129 -6.81 -9.97 -2.71
C ILE A 129 -6.25 -8.90 -1.77
N ARG A 130 -7.03 -8.53 -0.75
CA ARG A 130 -6.61 -7.53 0.26
C ARG A 130 -5.93 -8.24 1.44
N PHE A 131 -4.65 -7.93 1.68
CA PHE A 131 -3.85 -8.51 2.76
C PHE A 131 -3.82 -7.59 3.97
N TYR A 132 -4.35 -8.07 5.10
CA TYR A 132 -4.43 -7.31 6.35
C TYR A 132 -3.49 -7.88 7.40
N TRP A 133 -2.85 -6.97 8.12
CA TRP A 133 -1.91 -7.27 9.20
C TRP A 133 -1.97 -6.19 10.27
N GLY A 134 -1.34 -6.44 11.42
CA GLY A 134 -1.25 -5.44 12.47
C GLY A 134 -0.60 -5.96 13.73
N TYR A 135 -0.74 -5.19 14.80
CA TYR A 135 -0.30 -5.57 16.14
C TYR A 135 -1.47 -6.07 16.96
N ARG A 136 -1.33 -7.24 17.59
CA ARG A 136 -2.26 -7.79 18.58
C ARG A 136 -1.51 -7.93 19.90
N ALA A 137 -2.03 -7.33 20.96
CA ALA A 137 -1.39 -7.42 22.27
C ALA A 137 -1.51 -8.83 22.82
N LYS A 138 -0.45 -9.33 23.46
CA LYS A 138 -0.48 -10.60 24.19
C LYS A 138 -1.38 -10.47 25.41
N ASP A 139 -2.08 -11.53 25.75
CA ASP A 139 -3.02 -11.55 26.87
C ASP A 139 -2.29 -11.19 28.18
N GLY A 140 -2.80 -10.20 28.91
CA GLY A 140 -2.19 -9.66 30.12
C GLY A 140 -1.10 -8.60 29.88
N GLU A 141 -0.73 -8.32 28.64
CA GLU A 141 0.27 -7.31 28.25
C GLU A 141 -0.37 -6.11 27.52
N GLU A 142 -1.69 -5.98 27.53
CA GLU A 142 -2.44 -4.99 26.73
C GLU A 142 -2.18 -3.54 27.18
N ARG A 143 -1.71 -3.32 28.41
CA ARG A 143 -1.43 -1.99 28.95
C ARG A 143 0.06 -1.63 28.99
N ASN A 144 0.92 -2.50 28.48
CA ASN A 144 2.37 -2.27 28.47
C ASN A 144 2.78 -1.17 27.47
N TRP A 145 1.98 -0.93 26.43
CA TRP A 145 2.24 0.09 25.41
C TRP A 145 1.00 0.94 25.18
N ARG A 146 1.19 2.25 25.00
CA ARG A 146 0.09 3.19 24.67
C ARG A 146 -0.22 3.11 23.18
N ILE A 147 -1.01 2.10 22.83
CA ILE A 147 -1.50 1.86 21.47
C ILE A 147 -3.02 2.01 21.54
N PRO A 148 -3.66 2.63 20.53
CA PRO A 148 -5.09 2.91 20.53
C PRO A 148 -5.92 1.65 20.22
N MET A 149 -5.68 0.56 20.96
CA MET A 149 -6.20 -0.75 20.61
C MET A 149 -7.71 -0.85 20.71
N ARG A 150 -8.28 -1.63 19.79
CA ARG A 150 -9.71 -1.93 19.74
C ARG A 150 -9.99 -3.42 19.70
N SER A 151 -11.21 -3.80 20.09
CA SER A 151 -11.72 -5.16 19.89
C SER A 151 -12.34 -5.31 18.49
N PRO A 152 -12.59 -6.55 18.00
CA PRO A 152 -13.26 -6.77 16.73
C PRO A 152 -14.66 -6.15 16.64
N ARG A 153 -15.29 -5.89 17.80
CA ARG A 153 -16.59 -5.22 17.90
C ARG A 153 -16.50 -3.69 17.98
N GLY A 154 -15.29 -3.13 17.89
CA GLY A 154 -15.06 -1.68 17.92
C GLY A 154 -15.00 -1.07 19.32
N PHE A 155 -14.88 -1.88 20.38
CA PHE A 155 -14.65 -1.35 21.73
C PHE A 155 -13.24 -0.80 21.84
N ASP A 156 -13.09 0.32 22.54
CA ASP A 156 -11.80 0.97 22.81
C ASP A 156 -11.22 0.49 24.14
N LEU A 157 -10.01 -0.07 24.14
CA LEU A 157 -9.35 -0.54 25.37
C LEU A 157 -9.00 0.61 26.32
N SER A 158 -8.61 1.75 25.73
CA SER A 158 -8.00 2.90 26.39
C SER A 158 -9.00 4.02 26.65
N ALA A 159 -10.31 3.72 26.68
CA ALA A 159 -11.32 4.65 27.19
C ALA A 159 -11.12 4.93 28.70
N TRP A 160 -10.04 5.64 29.04
CA TRP A 160 -9.68 6.15 30.36
C TRP A 160 -10.60 7.32 30.70
N GLY A 161 -11.86 7.05 31.04
CA GLY A 161 -12.78 8.10 31.52
C GLY A 161 -14.27 7.84 31.31
N THR A 162 -14.61 6.96 30.36
CA THR A 162 -15.95 6.39 30.25
C THR A 162 -15.77 4.90 30.06
N PRO A 163 -15.76 4.09 31.13
CA PRO A 163 -15.91 2.67 30.96
C PRO A 163 -17.30 2.50 30.36
N GLU A 164 -17.38 2.22 29.06
CA GLU A 164 -18.45 1.34 28.65
C GLU A 164 -18.24 0.12 29.55
N CYS A 165 -19.15 -0.11 30.51
CA CYS A 165 -19.11 -1.24 31.44
C CYS A 165 -19.28 -2.52 30.61
N THR A 166 -18.23 -2.90 29.89
CA THR A 166 -18.25 -3.98 28.93
C THR A 166 -17.44 -5.11 29.50
N ASN A 167 -18.01 -6.31 29.45
CA ASN A 167 -17.30 -7.55 29.73
C ASN A 167 -16.48 -7.99 28.49
N GLU A 168 -16.04 -7.03 27.66
CA GLU A 168 -15.26 -7.30 26.45
C GLU A 168 -13.88 -7.83 26.84
N LYS A 169 -13.47 -8.94 26.23
CA LYS A 169 -12.22 -9.63 26.56
C LYS A 169 -11.15 -9.52 25.48
N GLY A 170 -11.48 -8.89 24.35
CA GLY A 170 -10.59 -8.79 23.19
C GLY A 170 -10.87 -9.91 22.17
N PRO A 171 -9.89 -10.28 21.33
CA PRO A 171 -8.49 -9.81 21.34
C PRO A 171 -8.37 -8.30 21.10
N TRP A 172 -7.36 -7.66 21.69
CA TRP A 172 -7.09 -6.24 21.53
C TRP A 172 -6.00 -6.02 20.49
N TYR A 173 -6.31 -5.24 19.47
CA TYR A 173 -5.42 -5.09 18.31
C TYR A 173 -5.45 -3.69 17.71
N TRP A 174 -4.48 -3.43 16.85
CA TRP A 174 -4.40 -2.23 16.02
C TRP A 174 -3.93 -2.56 14.61
N GLY A 175 -4.71 -2.13 13.61
CA GLY A 175 -4.42 -2.37 12.19
C GLY A 175 -3.11 -1.73 11.76
N GLY A 176 -2.24 -2.50 11.11
CA GLY A 176 -0.89 -2.07 10.72
C GLY A 176 0.06 -1.84 11.90
N GLY A 177 -0.40 -1.97 13.15
CA GLY A 177 0.40 -1.64 14.33
C GLY A 177 0.65 -0.12 14.51
N PRO A 178 1.27 0.26 15.63
CA PRO A 178 1.45 1.67 16.00
C PRO A 178 2.40 2.40 15.04
N PHE A 179 2.02 3.62 14.65
CA PHE A 179 2.72 4.46 13.68
C PHE A 179 4.22 4.59 13.97
N GLN A 180 4.58 4.92 15.20
CA GLN A 180 5.96 5.16 15.61
C GLN A 180 6.85 3.91 15.55
N ASN A 181 6.25 2.72 15.47
CA ASN A 181 6.99 1.47 15.40
C ASN A 181 7.41 1.09 13.98
N GLY A 182 7.11 1.94 12.99
CA GLY A 182 7.64 1.82 11.64
C GLY A 182 9.17 1.75 11.61
N THR A 183 9.70 1.25 10.51
CA THR A 183 11.15 1.09 10.29
C THR A 183 11.51 1.34 8.83
N ASN A 184 12.73 1.86 8.63
CA ASN A 184 13.29 2.20 7.33
C ASN A 184 14.29 1.17 6.78
N ASN A 185 14.39 0.00 7.40
CA ASN A 185 15.27 -1.09 6.96
C ASN A 185 14.67 -2.46 7.32
N LEU A 186 15.00 -3.49 6.52
CA LEU A 186 14.35 -4.79 6.62
C LEU A 186 14.77 -5.60 7.84
N SER A 187 16.03 -5.49 8.29
CA SER A 187 16.53 -6.27 9.42
C SER A 187 15.77 -5.99 10.72
N GLN A 188 15.28 -4.76 10.90
CA GLN A 188 14.49 -4.36 12.06
C GLN A 188 13.10 -5.01 12.13
N LEU A 189 12.59 -5.65 11.07
CA LEU A 189 11.36 -6.44 11.15
C LEU A 189 11.52 -7.66 12.09
N TRP A 190 12.76 -8.09 12.36
CA TRP A 190 13.09 -9.15 13.32
C TRP A 190 13.55 -8.61 14.68
N SER A 191 13.44 -7.30 14.92
CA SER A 191 13.90 -6.70 16.16
C SER A 191 13.06 -7.17 17.35
N ARG A 192 13.73 -7.59 18.43
CA ARG A 192 13.11 -7.87 19.73
C ARG A 192 12.83 -6.60 20.54
N GLU A 193 13.16 -5.43 19.99
CA GLU A 193 12.81 -4.12 20.53
C GLU A 193 11.94 -3.35 19.54
N GLY A 194 11.05 -2.52 20.07
CA GLY A 194 10.29 -1.52 19.32
C GLY A 194 10.90 -0.13 19.40
N PHE A 195 10.17 0.87 18.91
CA PHE A 195 10.48 2.28 19.11
C PHE A 195 10.52 2.65 20.60
N LYS A 196 11.52 3.43 21.01
CA LYS A 196 11.64 4.02 22.35
C LYS A 196 11.53 5.54 22.23
N ARG A 197 10.60 6.14 22.97
CA ARG A 197 10.40 7.60 23.04
C ARG A 197 11.61 8.30 23.64
N HIS A 198 12.19 7.69 24.67
CA HIS A 198 13.35 8.24 25.37
C HIS A 198 14.62 7.48 25.01
N VAL A 199 15.57 8.15 24.36
CA VAL A 199 16.87 7.56 24.04
C VAL A 199 18.00 8.44 24.56
N LEU A 200 18.87 7.87 25.39
CA LEU A 200 20.00 8.58 26.02
C LEU A 200 19.58 9.89 26.72
N GLY A 201 18.40 9.90 27.35
CA GLY A 201 17.85 11.07 28.05
C GLY A 201 17.15 12.10 27.15
N PHE A 202 17.12 11.87 25.83
CA PHE A 202 16.43 12.72 24.87
C PHE A 202 15.01 12.20 24.59
N ASP A 203 14.02 13.09 24.68
CA ASP A 203 12.62 12.80 24.34
C ASP A 203 12.38 13.06 22.85
N MET A 204 12.14 11.98 22.10
CA MET A 204 11.89 12.01 20.67
C MET A 204 10.57 12.72 20.32
N GLU A 205 9.62 12.83 21.24
CA GLU A 205 8.39 13.61 21.01
C GLU A 205 8.68 15.10 20.78
N LYS A 206 9.81 15.61 21.29
CA LYS A 206 10.22 17.00 21.02
C LYS A 206 10.58 17.25 19.55
N LEU A 207 10.81 16.18 18.77
CA LEU A 207 10.98 16.24 17.31
C LEU A 207 9.65 16.19 16.57
N ASN A 208 8.60 15.70 17.22
CA ASN A 208 7.27 15.62 16.65
C ASN A 208 6.59 16.99 16.79
N THR A 209 6.49 17.72 15.68
CA THR A 209 5.78 19.00 15.69
C THR A 209 4.31 18.87 15.30
N GLU A 210 3.84 17.65 14.99
CA GLU A 210 2.47 17.37 14.57
C GLU A 210 1.66 16.74 15.72
N ALA A 211 0.58 17.40 16.11
CA ALA A 211 -0.18 17.03 17.29
C ALA A 211 -1.00 15.75 17.13
N ASP A 212 -1.21 15.27 15.90
CA ASP A 212 -1.92 14.03 15.58
C ASP A 212 -1.09 12.75 15.85
N ARG A 213 0.21 12.87 16.16
CA ARG A 213 1.15 11.73 16.15
C ARG A 213 2.03 11.65 17.39
N GLN A 214 1.45 11.76 18.57
CA GLN A 214 2.21 11.61 19.81
C GLN A 214 3.01 10.31 19.82
N LEU A 215 4.34 10.44 19.88
CA LEU A 215 5.27 9.32 19.92
C LEU A 215 5.26 8.71 21.32
N GLN A 216 5.13 7.39 21.38
CA GLN A 216 5.12 6.61 22.62
C GLN A 216 5.94 5.34 22.43
N ASP A 217 6.44 4.75 23.52
CA ASP A 217 7.13 3.46 23.44
C ASP A 217 6.27 2.39 22.73
N ALA A 218 6.93 1.55 21.93
CA ALA A 218 6.27 0.59 21.08
C ALA A 218 6.76 -0.85 21.32
N PRO A 219 5.94 -1.86 20.99
CA PRO A 219 6.26 -3.27 21.22
C PRO A 219 7.36 -3.76 20.29
N PRO A 220 7.99 -4.91 20.62
CA PRO A 220 8.88 -5.63 19.71
C PRO A 220 8.29 -5.77 18.29
N ARG A 221 9.16 -5.82 17.28
CA ARG A 221 8.76 -5.79 15.86
C ARG A 221 8.51 -7.16 15.25
N ASP A 222 8.54 -8.24 16.03
CA ASP A 222 8.39 -9.61 15.52
C ASP A 222 7.06 -9.87 14.79
N TYR A 223 6.00 -9.09 15.09
CA TYR A 223 4.74 -9.13 14.34
C TYR A 223 4.89 -8.71 12.87
N TYR A 224 5.87 -7.87 12.53
CA TYR A 224 6.18 -7.54 11.15
C TYR A 224 6.76 -8.73 10.39
N ALA A 225 7.75 -9.41 10.99
CA ALA A 225 8.31 -10.62 10.39
C ALA A 225 7.24 -11.71 10.24
N HIS A 226 6.38 -11.87 11.25
CA HIS A 226 5.25 -12.79 11.19
C HIS A 226 4.29 -12.46 10.03
N ALA A 227 3.93 -11.18 9.84
CA ALA A 227 3.10 -10.74 8.71
C ALA A 227 3.78 -10.99 7.36
N ALA A 228 5.09 -10.75 7.25
CA ALA A 228 5.86 -11.01 6.03
C ALA A 228 5.89 -12.51 5.70
N GLN A 229 6.05 -13.38 6.69
CA GLN A 229 5.99 -14.83 6.49
C GLN A 229 4.58 -15.26 6.06
N ARG A 230 3.51 -14.69 6.63
CA ARG A 230 2.13 -14.97 6.19
C ARG A 230 1.88 -14.58 4.74
N LEU A 231 2.40 -13.43 4.31
CA LEU A 231 2.32 -13.00 2.91
C LEU A 231 3.12 -13.95 2.00
N ALA A 232 4.32 -14.36 2.40
CA ALA A 232 5.12 -15.33 1.67
C ALA A 232 4.40 -16.68 1.54
N ASP A 233 3.82 -17.19 2.63
CA ASP A 233 3.06 -18.45 2.64
C ASP A 233 1.81 -18.37 1.74
N LEU A 234 1.15 -17.20 1.69
CA LEU A 234 0.02 -16.95 0.78
C LEU A 234 0.46 -17.06 -0.69
N ILE A 235 1.59 -16.42 -1.04
CA ILE A 235 2.17 -16.48 -2.39
C ILE A 235 2.58 -17.92 -2.72
N ASP A 236 3.34 -18.58 -1.86
CA ASP A 236 3.80 -19.97 -2.04
C ASP A 236 2.62 -20.95 -2.19
N LYS A 237 1.50 -20.70 -1.50
CA LYS A 237 0.29 -21.48 -1.64
C LYS A 237 -0.37 -21.31 -3.01
N ILE A 238 -0.43 -20.09 -3.53
CA ILE A 238 -0.88 -19.84 -4.91
C ILE A 238 0.03 -20.59 -5.88
N ARG A 239 1.36 -20.52 -5.72
CA ARG A 239 2.30 -21.21 -6.61
C ARG A 239 2.20 -22.72 -6.56
N SER A 240 1.93 -23.29 -5.38
CA SER A 240 1.84 -24.74 -5.21
C SER A 240 0.56 -25.32 -5.83
N GLU A 241 -0.55 -24.59 -5.72
CA GLU A 241 -1.87 -25.02 -6.18
C GLU A 241 -2.15 -24.60 -7.63
N CYS A 242 -1.59 -23.48 -8.06
CA CYS A 242 -1.78 -22.84 -9.36
C CYS A 242 -0.44 -22.30 -9.88
N PRO A 243 0.51 -23.18 -10.28
CA PRO A 243 1.89 -22.80 -10.64
C PRO A 243 1.99 -21.89 -11.87
N ARG A 244 0.91 -21.81 -12.67
CA ARG A 244 0.84 -20.93 -13.83
C ARG A 244 0.55 -19.48 -13.48
N ASP A 245 -0.09 -19.23 -12.34
CA ASP A 245 -0.64 -17.93 -12.00
C ASP A 245 0.44 -16.87 -11.95
N THR A 246 0.11 -15.67 -12.42
CA THR A 246 0.90 -14.45 -12.24
C THR A 246 0.46 -13.79 -10.94
N VAL A 247 1.42 -13.46 -10.05
CA VAL A 247 1.15 -12.86 -8.74
C VAL A 247 1.88 -11.53 -8.61
N THR A 248 1.13 -10.45 -8.47
CA THR A 248 1.66 -9.12 -8.19
C THR A 248 1.41 -8.76 -6.74
N VAL A 249 2.41 -8.20 -6.06
CA VAL A 249 2.24 -7.60 -4.73
C VAL A 249 2.31 -6.09 -4.85
N MET A 250 1.24 -5.42 -4.46
CA MET A 250 1.11 -3.98 -4.48
C MET A 250 1.01 -3.44 -3.05
N SER A 251 2.02 -2.68 -2.64
CA SER A 251 2.22 -2.34 -1.24
C SER A 251 2.45 -0.85 -1.05
N HIS A 252 2.02 -0.35 0.10
CA HIS A 252 2.13 1.05 0.48
C HIS A 252 2.74 1.21 1.87
N SER A 253 3.54 2.28 2.06
CA SER A 253 4.12 2.64 3.36
C SER A 253 4.88 1.48 4.00
N GLN A 254 4.70 1.21 5.30
CA GLN A 254 5.35 0.10 5.99
C GLN A 254 4.98 -1.28 5.41
N GLY A 255 3.86 -1.39 4.70
CA GLY A 255 3.49 -2.59 3.94
C GLY A 255 4.49 -2.95 2.86
N THR A 256 5.25 -1.97 2.34
CA THR A 256 6.34 -2.24 1.39
C THR A 256 7.48 -3.04 2.01
N MET A 257 7.73 -2.83 3.31
CA MET A 257 8.74 -3.55 4.05
C MET A 257 8.32 -5.00 4.27
N ILE A 258 7.04 -5.23 4.55
CA ILE A 258 6.43 -6.56 4.62
C ILE A 258 6.50 -7.25 3.27
N ALA A 259 6.17 -6.56 2.18
CA ALA A 259 6.19 -7.12 0.84
C ALA A 259 7.60 -7.48 0.34
N MET A 260 8.60 -6.63 0.61
CA MET A 260 10.01 -6.95 0.32
C MET A 260 10.51 -8.10 1.20
N ALA A 261 10.19 -8.12 2.50
CA ALA A 261 10.55 -9.25 3.37
C ALA A 261 9.87 -10.56 2.94
N ALA A 262 8.59 -10.50 2.54
CA ALA A 262 7.87 -11.65 2.00
C ALA A 262 8.53 -12.18 0.73
N THR A 263 8.97 -11.29 -0.17
CA THR A 263 9.72 -11.64 -1.39
C THR A 263 11.01 -12.41 -1.05
N ALA A 264 11.72 -12.01 -0.01
CA ALA A 264 12.89 -12.73 0.49
C ALA A 264 12.56 -14.09 1.13
N LEU A 265 11.36 -14.23 1.71
CA LEU A 265 10.91 -15.43 2.44
C LEU A 265 10.22 -16.47 1.54
N CYS A 266 9.71 -16.09 0.37
CA CYS A 266 9.07 -17.03 -0.58
C CYS A 266 9.99 -18.20 -0.88
N LYS A 267 9.50 -19.42 -0.67
CA LYS A 267 10.24 -20.67 -0.86
C LYS A 267 10.17 -21.17 -2.29
N THR A 268 9.03 -20.98 -2.95
CA THR A 268 8.78 -21.49 -4.30
C THR A 268 9.31 -20.52 -5.35
N ARG A 269 8.74 -19.31 -5.39
CA ARG A 269 9.06 -18.24 -6.32
C ARG A 269 8.60 -16.91 -5.76
N ALA A 270 9.38 -15.86 -5.96
CA ALA A 270 9.00 -14.48 -5.69
C ALA A 270 7.70 -14.07 -6.43
N PRO A 271 7.03 -12.99 -6.02
CA PRO A 271 5.98 -12.40 -6.85
C PRO A 271 6.54 -12.01 -8.23
N ASP A 272 5.70 -12.06 -9.27
CA ASP A 272 6.09 -11.71 -10.63
C ASP A 272 6.28 -10.19 -10.80
N ALA A 273 5.67 -9.38 -9.93
CA ALA A 273 6.00 -7.96 -9.80
C ALA A 273 5.78 -7.47 -8.36
N LEU A 274 6.60 -6.51 -7.95
CA LEU A 274 6.53 -5.88 -6.64
C LEU A 274 6.40 -4.37 -6.79
N PHE A 275 5.35 -3.78 -6.24
CA PHE A 275 5.14 -2.33 -6.24
C PHE A 275 5.31 -1.81 -4.82
N VAL A 276 6.21 -0.84 -4.65
CA VAL A 276 6.47 -0.17 -3.38
C VAL A 276 6.11 1.31 -3.50
N MET A 277 4.99 1.70 -2.90
CA MET A 277 4.46 3.07 -2.91
C MET A 277 4.77 3.77 -1.59
N ASN A 278 5.38 4.96 -1.63
CA ASN A 278 5.74 5.73 -0.43
C ASN A 278 6.56 4.91 0.59
N SER A 279 7.45 4.04 0.10
CA SER A 279 8.20 3.10 0.94
C SER A 279 9.07 3.84 1.97
N PRO A 280 9.06 3.45 3.26
CA PRO A 280 9.97 3.99 4.27
C PRO A 280 11.40 3.48 4.13
N TYR A 281 11.67 2.54 3.23
CA TYR A 281 13.01 2.00 3.02
C TYR A 281 14.02 3.10 2.70
N ALA A 282 15.11 3.17 3.47
CA ALA A 282 16.17 4.15 3.28
C ALA A 282 17.45 3.45 2.82
N LEU A 283 18.02 3.93 1.70
CA LEU A 283 19.29 3.45 1.15
C LEU A 283 20.49 3.98 1.94
N ASP A 284 20.41 5.22 2.43
CA ASP A 284 21.45 5.78 3.28
C ASP A 284 21.14 5.56 4.75
N ASP A 285 22.20 5.56 5.53
CA ASP A 285 22.12 5.68 6.96
C ASP A 285 21.89 7.15 7.38
N LYS A 286 20.97 7.36 8.32
CA LYS A 286 20.59 8.70 8.81
C LYS A 286 21.00 8.84 10.28
N ILE A 287 21.26 10.08 10.72
CA ILE A 287 21.70 10.39 12.10
C ILE A 287 20.71 9.85 13.14
N THR A 288 19.41 9.83 12.82
CA THR A 288 18.34 9.26 13.65
C THR A 288 18.34 7.73 13.69
N GLY A 289 18.97 7.04 12.75
CA GLY A 289 19.20 5.60 12.82
C GLY A 289 20.09 5.21 14.00
N ALA A 290 21.11 6.03 14.29
CA ALA A 290 21.94 5.87 15.48
C ALA A 290 21.16 6.15 16.78
N LEU A 291 20.23 7.10 16.76
CA LEU A 291 19.38 7.42 17.91
C LEU A 291 18.27 6.38 18.14
N ALA A 292 17.72 5.75 17.10
CA ALA A 292 16.62 4.80 17.26
C ALA A 292 17.07 3.36 17.60
N CYS A 293 18.20 2.92 17.03
CA CYS A 293 18.64 1.52 17.11
C CYS A 293 20.12 1.37 17.53
N GLY A 294 20.81 2.46 17.84
CA GLY A 294 22.23 2.44 18.20
C GLY A 294 23.10 1.83 17.11
N VAL A 295 24.11 1.06 17.53
CA VAL A 295 25.06 0.38 16.65
C VAL A 295 24.50 -0.88 15.97
N ALA A 296 23.35 -1.40 16.41
CA ALA A 296 22.69 -2.58 15.84
C ALA A 296 21.94 -2.32 14.52
N ARG A 297 22.00 -1.08 14.01
CA ARG A 297 21.44 -0.70 12.71
C ARG A 297 22.27 -1.28 11.55
N PRO A 298 21.64 -1.55 10.39
CA PRO A 298 22.37 -1.99 9.22
C PRO A 298 23.26 -0.88 8.66
N THR A 299 24.38 -1.26 8.07
CA THR A 299 25.31 -0.34 7.39
C THR A 299 24.66 0.23 6.12
N PRO A 300 25.13 1.39 5.60
CA PRO A 300 24.68 1.91 4.29
C PRO A 300 24.81 0.86 3.19
N GLU A 301 25.92 0.13 3.15
CA GLU A 301 26.21 -0.92 2.18
C GLU A 301 25.20 -2.06 2.31
N ALA A 302 24.89 -2.50 3.53
CA ALA A 302 23.89 -3.55 3.77
C ALA A 302 22.49 -3.13 3.29
N ARG A 303 22.12 -1.86 3.42
CA ARG A 303 20.85 -1.32 2.89
C ARG A 303 20.83 -1.38 1.36
N VAL A 304 21.89 -0.93 0.70
CA VAL A 304 21.96 -0.98 -0.77
C VAL A 304 21.98 -2.44 -1.25
N ASN A 305 22.77 -3.30 -0.63
CA ASN A 305 22.86 -4.73 -0.94
C ASN A 305 21.52 -5.44 -0.77
N THR A 306 20.82 -5.18 0.33
CA THR A 306 19.50 -5.76 0.56
C THR A 306 18.51 -5.37 -0.54
N PHE A 307 18.43 -4.09 -0.92
CA PHE A 307 17.55 -3.65 -2.00
C PHE A 307 17.92 -4.31 -3.35
N ARG A 308 19.21 -4.35 -3.66
CA ARG A 308 19.75 -5.02 -4.85
C ARG A 308 19.40 -6.51 -4.86
N ASN A 309 19.55 -7.21 -3.75
CA ASN A 309 19.27 -8.63 -3.64
C ASN A 309 17.78 -8.94 -3.85
N ILE A 310 16.89 -8.09 -3.34
CA ILE A 310 15.44 -8.22 -3.59
C ILE A 310 15.12 -8.03 -5.07
N ALA A 311 15.67 -6.98 -5.70
CA ALA A 311 15.49 -6.75 -7.13
C ALA A 311 16.03 -7.92 -7.97
N ASN A 312 17.23 -8.41 -7.65
CA ASN A 312 17.83 -9.56 -8.34
C ASN A 312 17.02 -10.84 -8.14
N ARG A 313 16.43 -11.06 -6.96
CA ARG A 313 15.54 -12.19 -6.73
C ARG A 313 14.32 -12.16 -7.66
N LEU A 314 13.70 -10.99 -7.86
CA LEU A 314 12.58 -10.83 -8.81
C LEU A 314 13.02 -11.08 -10.25
N LYS A 315 14.22 -10.62 -10.61
CA LYS A 315 14.81 -10.83 -11.94
C LYS A 315 15.10 -12.30 -12.23
N GLU A 316 15.68 -13.02 -11.26
CA GLU A 316 16.02 -14.45 -11.35
C GLU A 316 14.77 -15.32 -11.44
N ASP A 317 13.75 -14.98 -10.67
CA ASP A 317 12.47 -15.68 -10.64
C ASP A 317 11.53 -15.27 -11.79
N ARG A 318 11.96 -14.37 -12.69
CA ARG A 318 11.15 -13.90 -13.81
C ARG A 318 10.71 -15.06 -14.69
N ARG A 319 9.39 -15.16 -14.88
CA ARG A 319 8.81 -16.11 -15.83
C ARG A 319 8.67 -15.47 -17.21
N ILE A 320 9.12 -16.19 -18.23
CA ILE A 320 8.86 -15.88 -19.63
C ILE A 320 7.85 -16.90 -20.15
N PHE A 321 6.76 -16.42 -20.75
CA PHE A 321 5.75 -17.31 -21.34
C PHE A 321 6.26 -17.93 -22.65
N THR A 322 5.99 -19.22 -22.85
CA THR A 322 6.19 -19.87 -24.15
C THR A 322 5.09 -19.48 -25.13
N GLU A 323 5.32 -19.63 -26.43
CA GLU A 323 4.30 -19.36 -27.44
C GLU A 323 3.01 -20.17 -27.21
N ALA A 324 3.15 -21.45 -26.84
CA ALA A 324 2.02 -22.30 -26.50
C ALA A 324 1.23 -21.81 -25.27
N GLN A 325 1.91 -21.16 -24.30
CA GLN A 325 1.26 -20.52 -23.16
C GLN A 325 0.56 -19.23 -23.59
N LEU A 326 1.20 -18.38 -24.40
CA LEU A 326 0.58 -17.15 -24.90
C LEU A 326 -0.68 -17.42 -25.72
N GLN A 327 -0.70 -18.49 -26.53
CA GLN A 327 -1.90 -18.93 -27.25
C GLN A 327 -3.07 -19.34 -26.34
N GLN A 328 -2.77 -19.79 -25.11
CA GLN A 328 -3.78 -20.13 -24.11
C GLN A 328 -4.18 -18.93 -23.25
N LEU A 329 -3.40 -17.85 -23.26
CA LEU A 329 -3.60 -16.72 -22.36
C LEU A 329 -4.68 -15.77 -22.88
N GLN A 330 -5.94 -16.09 -22.56
CA GLN A 330 -7.10 -15.31 -22.99
C GLN A 330 -7.54 -14.27 -21.94
N CYS A 331 -6.70 -13.28 -21.63
CA CYS A 331 -7.02 -12.25 -20.62
C CYS A 331 -7.81 -11.05 -21.14
N GLY A 332 -7.87 -10.87 -22.46
CA GLY A 332 -8.51 -9.74 -23.12
C GLY A 332 -8.02 -9.57 -24.55
N ALA A 333 -8.22 -8.38 -25.12
CA ALA A 333 -7.86 -8.06 -26.50
C ALA A 333 -6.97 -6.81 -26.62
N SER A 334 -6.28 -6.72 -27.75
CA SER A 334 -5.52 -5.55 -28.19
C SER A 334 -6.45 -4.45 -28.71
N GLU A 335 -5.89 -3.31 -29.14
CA GLU A 335 -6.66 -2.24 -29.80
C GLU A 335 -7.31 -2.70 -31.12
N ASP A 336 -6.66 -3.63 -31.82
CA ASP A 336 -7.11 -4.22 -33.08
C ASP A 336 -8.03 -5.43 -32.89
N ILE A 337 -8.46 -5.70 -31.66
CA ILE A 337 -9.35 -6.83 -31.30
C ILE A 337 -8.70 -8.22 -31.50
N ASP A 338 -7.37 -8.27 -31.61
CA ASP A 338 -6.60 -9.52 -31.49
C ASP A 338 -6.45 -9.93 -30.02
N PHE A 339 -6.07 -11.19 -29.75
CA PHE A 339 -5.77 -11.62 -28.39
C PHE A 339 -4.69 -10.74 -27.75
N TRP A 340 -4.88 -10.39 -26.47
CA TRP A 340 -3.86 -9.68 -25.72
C TRP A 340 -2.58 -10.52 -25.64
N ARG A 341 -1.44 -9.91 -25.96
CA ARG A 341 -0.11 -10.46 -25.81
C ARG A 341 0.85 -9.36 -25.36
N PRO A 342 1.92 -9.70 -24.62
CA PRO A 342 2.90 -8.72 -24.15
C PRO A 342 3.73 -8.08 -25.27
N ASP A 343 3.71 -8.62 -26.49
CA ASP A 343 4.43 -8.13 -27.67
C ASP A 343 3.53 -7.39 -28.67
N ASN A 344 2.25 -7.18 -28.33
CA ASN A 344 1.29 -6.51 -29.20
C ASN A 344 1.71 -5.07 -29.53
N GLN A 345 1.79 -4.80 -30.83
CA GLN A 345 1.99 -3.45 -31.35
C GLN A 345 0.65 -2.72 -31.33
N ARG A 346 0.55 -1.65 -30.54
CA ARG A 346 -0.62 -0.77 -30.48
C ARG A 346 -0.55 0.35 -31.52
N ASN A 347 -1.68 0.66 -32.16
CA ASN A 347 -1.82 1.80 -33.08
C ASN A 347 -1.61 3.14 -32.37
N SER A 348 -1.85 3.19 -31.06
CA SER A 348 -1.54 4.34 -30.21
C SER A 348 -0.04 4.69 -30.14
N GLY A 349 0.86 3.87 -30.68
CA GLY A 349 2.31 4.05 -30.65
C GLY A 349 2.99 3.59 -29.36
N VAL A 350 2.23 3.47 -28.27
CA VAL A 350 2.72 2.94 -26.98
C VAL A 350 2.38 1.45 -26.89
N HIS A 351 3.31 0.59 -27.28
CA HIS A 351 3.08 -0.86 -27.37
C HIS A 351 2.95 -1.55 -25.99
N GLU A 352 2.34 -2.74 -25.99
CA GLU A 352 2.29 -3.61 -24.82
C GLU A 352 3.69 -4.08 -24.43
N ARG A 353 3.81 -4.61 -23.21
CA ARG A 353 5.08 -5.06 -22.65
C ARG A 353 4.89 -6.14 -21.60
N ASP A 354 5.90 -6.99 -21.49
CA ASP A 354 6.02 -7.95 -20.40
C ASP A 354 6.65 -7.28 -19.16
N ASN A 355 5.85 -7.13 -18.11
CA ASN A 355 6.28 -6.52 -16.84
C ASN A 355 6.69 -7.56 -15.78
N HIS A 356 6.80 -8.85 -16.11
CA HIS A 356 7.24 -9.86 -15.15
C HIS A 356 8.71 -9.65 -14.75
N GLY A 357 9.03 -9.90 -13.48
CA GLY A 357 10.34 -9.72 -12.87
C GLY A 357 10.68 -8.28 -12.48
N ARG A 358 9.68 -7.39 -12.36
CA ARG A 358 9.89 -5.95 -12.10
C ARG A 358 9.58 -5.54 -10.66
N LEU A 359 10.34 -4.57 -10.18
CA LEU A 359 10.11 -3.81 -8.95
C LEU A 359 9.82 -2.35 -9.31
N TYR A 360 8.64 -1.87 -8.95
CA TYR A 360 8.22 -0.49 -9.18
C TYR A 360 8.32 0.33 -7.90
N VAL A 361 9.13 1.40 -7.93
CA VAL A 361 9.22 2.40 -6.86
C VAL A 361 8.38 3.62 -7.24
N TYR A 362 7.26 3.82 -6.55
CA TYR A 362 6.46 5.02 -6.69
C TYR A 362 6.67 5.92 -5.50
N PHE A 363 7.04 7.16 -5.76
CA PHE A 363 7.40 8.12 -4.73
C PHE A 363 6.78 9.48 -5.01
N THR A 364 6.69 10.30 -3.95
CA THR A 364 6.21 11.68 -4.08
C THR A 364 7.03 12.63 -3.22
N PRO A 365 7.49 13.76 -3.79
CA PRO A 365 8.17 14.79 -3.01
C PRO A 365 7.25 15.48 -1.98
N HIS A 366 5.92 15.28 -2.09
CA HIS A 366 4.93 15.85 -1.17
C HIS A 366 4.74 15.03 0.10
N ASP A 367 5.33 13.83 0.18
CA ASP A 367 5.19 12.94 1.33
C ASP A 367 5.92 13.50 2.55
N ARG A 368 5.16 14.08 3.47
CA ARG A 368 5.68 14.69 4.70
C ARG A 368 6.11 13.66 5.73
N VAL A 369 5.68 12.40 5.64
CA VAL A 369 6.19 11.35 6.53
C VAL A 369 7.57 10.95 6.05
N MET A 370 7.68 10.61 4.77
CA MET A 370 8.92 10.08 4.20
C MET A 370 9.99 11.15 3.97
N GLY A 371 9.59 12.41 3.76
CA GLY A 371 10.47 13.57 3.63
C GLY A 371 10.91 14.21 4.95
N ALA A 372 10.48 13.67 6.09
CA ALA A 372 10.96 14.12 7.39
C ALA A 372 12.48 13.89 7.50
N VAL A 373 13.19 14.84 8.11
CA VAL A 373 14.64 14.76 8.36
C VAL A 373 15.11 13.39 8.90
N PRO A 374 14.40 12.73 9.84
CA PRO A 374 14.82 11.43 10.36
C PRO A 374 14.66 10.24 9.39
N LEU A 375 13.97 10.39 8.26
CA LEU A 375 13.65 9.28 7.35
C LEU A 375 14.33 9.44 6.00
N GLN A 376 13.90 10.41 5.18
CA GLN A 376 14.38 10.63 3.81
C GLN A 376 14.47 9.32 2.99
N SER A 377 13.35 8.62 2.88
CA SER A 377 13.29 7.28 2.28
C SER A 377 13.13 7.32 0.75
N ILE A 378 13.23 6.16 0.10
CA ILE A 378 12.96 6.01 -1.35
C ILE A 378 11.51 6.40 -1.70
N GLY A 379 10.58 6.35 -0.75
CA GLY A 379 9.19 6.79 -0.92
C GLY A 379 9.02 8.30 -1.07
N TRP A 380 10.02 9.10 -0.67
CA TRP A 380 10.06 10.54 -0.86
C TRP A 380 10.92 10.95 -2.05
N GLN A 381 12.13 10.37 -2.17
CA GLN A 381 13.14 10.84 -3.13
C GLN A 381 13.44 9.88 -4.29
N GLY A 382 12.83 8.70 -4.32
CA GLY A 382 13.17 7.64 -5.27
C GLY A 382 14.49 6.94 -4.94
N VAL A 383 14.92 6.10 -5.88
CA VAL A 383 16.23 5.42 -5.89
C VAL A 383 17.24 6.33 -6.57
N ASP A 384 18.49 6.30 -6.09
CA ASP A 384 19.58 7.08 -6.68
C ASP A 384 19.90 6.63 -8.12
N ASP A 385 20.34 7.56 -8.97
CA ASP A 385 20.56 7.32 -10.40
C ASP A 385 21.59 6.21 -10.67
N LYS A 386 22.58 6.05 -9.79
CA LYS A 386 23.63 5.03 -9.96
C LYS A 386 23.06 3.63 -9.73
N LEU A 387 22.34 3.42 -8.63
CA LEU A 387 21.70 2.15 -8.33
C LEU A 387 20.57 1.84 -9.32
N LEU A 388 19.79 2.85 -9.73
CA LEU A 388 18.74 2.69 -10.73
C LEU A 388 19.33 2.24 -12.08
N ALA A 389 20.43 2.85 -12.53
CA ALA A 389 21.12 2.45 -13.74
C ALA A 389 21.73 1.03 -13.64
N GLU A 390 22.25 0.66 -12.47
CA GLU A 390 22.78 -0.67 -12.19
C GLU A 390 21.69 -1.75 -12.32
N LEU A 391 20.51 -1.50 -11.75
CA LEU A 391 19.41 -2.47 -11.71
C LEU A 391 18.60 -2.50 -13.02
N GLY A 392 18.74 -1.48 -13.87
CA GLY A 392 18.24 -1.47 -15.25
C GLY A 392 16.73 -1.68 -15.35
N ASP A 393 16.31 -2.64 -16.18
CA ASP A 393 14.88 -2.92 -16.43
C ASP A 393 14.15 -3.54 -15.22
N THR A 394 14.90 -4.13 -14.28
CA THR A 394 14.34 -4.77 -13.09
C THR A 394 13.70 -3.75 -12.16
N VAL A 395 14.29 -2.57 -12.00
CA VAL A 395 13.75 -1.52 -11.11
C VAL A 395 13.28 -0.35 -11.94
N LYS A 396 11.99 -0.05 -11.85
CA LYS A 396 11.36 1.09 -12.51
C LYS A 396 10.89 2.08 -11.45
N GLN A 397 10.99 3.38 -11.71
CA GLN A 397 10.46 4.37 -10.77
C GLN A 397 9.65 5.47 -11.44
N ARG A 398 8.65 5.97 -10.71
CA ARG A 398 7.78 7.09 -11.11
C ARG A 398 7.65 8.08 -9.95
N MET A 399 7.66 9.36 -10.27
CA MET A 399 7.42 10.46 -9.33
C MET A 399 6.04 11.04 -9.58
N LEU A 400 5.23 11.18 -8.53
CA LEU A 400 3.99 11.94 -8.59
C LEU A 400 4.16 13.25 -7.84
N ALA A 401 4.01 14.37 -8.54
CA ALA A 401 4.16 15.68 -7.93
C ALA A 401 3.15 16.67 -8.53
N ARG A 402 2.76 17.67 -7.72
CA ARG A 402 1.95 18.80 -8.18
C ARG A 402 2.48 19.38 -9.47
N GLY A 403 1.61 19.53 -10.47
CA GLY A 403 1.94 20.12 -11.76
C GLY A 403 2.94 19.32 -12.62
N THR A 404 3.26 18.08 -12.26
CA THR A 404 4.22 17.24 -13.01
C THR A 404 3.48 16.05 -13.61
N PRO A 405 3.57 15.80 -14.93
CA PRO A 405 2.89 14.67 -15.56
C PRO A 405 3.47 13.33 -15.09
N VAL A 406 2.64 12.29 -15.15
CA VAL A 406 3.00 10.94 -14.68
C VAL A 406 2.58 9.92 -15.72
N GLY A 407 3.50 9.04 -16.10
CA GLY A 407 3.29 8.07 -17.16
C GLY A 407 3.72 8.57 -18.54
N ASP A 408 4.32 9.75 -18.63
CA ASP A 408 4.94 10.25 -19.86
C ASP A 408 6.32 9.60 -20.11
N ALA A 409 6.95 9.96 -21.22
CA ALA A 409 8.23 9.38 -21.64
C ALA A 409 9.30 9.42 -20.52
N PRO A 410 10.12 8.36 -20.40
CA PRO A 410 11.25 8.33 -19.48
C PRO A 410 12.16 9.56 -19.63
N GLY A 411 12.68 10.04 -18.50
CA GLY A 411 13.58 11.20 -18.51
C GLY A 411 13.87 11.74 -17.13
N VAL A 412 14.70 12.79 -17.09
CA VAL A 412 15.08 13.47 -15.87
C VAL A 412 14.00 14.49 -15.49
N LYS A 413 13.52 14.43 -14.25
CA LYS A 413 12.52 15.35 -13.70
C LYS A 413 13.13 16.23 -12.61
N LYS A 414 12.63 17.46 -12.47
CA LYS A 414 12.99 18.35 -11.37
C LYS A 414 12.41 17.82 -10.06
N PHE A 415 13.25 17.74 -9.04
CA PHE A 415 12.86 17.34 -7.68
C PHE A 415 13.04 18.50 -6.71
N GLY A 416 14.19 19.18 -6.76
CA GLY A 416 14.54 20.29 -5.87
C GLY A 416 13.63 21.52 -5.98
N THR A 417 12.99 21.66 -7.14
CA THR A 417 12.06 22.73 -7.47
C THR A 417 10.84 22.11 -8.12
N LEU A 418 9.66 22.43 -7.57
CA LEU A 418 8.38 21.92 -8.05
C LEU A 418 7.54 23.08 -8.61
N PRO A 419 6.57 22.79 -9.48
CA PRO A 419 5.58 23.78 -9.92
C PRO A 419 4.95 24.54 -8.73
N PRO A 420 4.53 25.80 -8.91
CA PRO A 420 4.08 26.64 -7.80
C PRO A 420 2.90 26.03 -7.03
N ILE A 421 2.91 26.22 -5.70
CA ILE A 421 1.77 25.91 -4.85
C ILE A 421 0.61 26.84 -5.22
N LEU A 422 -0.60 26.31 -5.32
CA LEU A 422 -1.79 27.10 -5.64
C LEU A 422 -2.12 28.09 -4.53
N GLU A 423 -2.48 29.32 -4.92
CA GLU A 423 -2.81 30.42 -3.99
C GLU A 423 -3.92 30.03 -2.99
N ASN A 424 -4.92 29.27 -3.45
CA ASN A 424 -5.99 28.80 -2.60
C ASN A 424 -5.53 27.74 -1.57
N LYS A 425 -4.40 27.06 -1.80
CA LYS A 425 -3.80 26.06 -0.91
C LYS A 425 -2.70 26.63 0.00
N LEU A 426 -2.11 27.79 -0.31
CA LEU A 426 -1.03 28.37 0.48
C LEU A 426 -1.41 28.60 1.95
N VAL A 427 -0.55 28.13 2.85
CA VAL A 427 -0.65 28.41 4.29
C VAL A 427 0.06 29.72 4.64
N PRO A 428 -0.33 30.41 5.73
CA PRO A 428 0.31 31.66 6.13
C PRO A 428 1.83 31.52 6.28
N GLY A 429 2.59 32.42 5.65
CA GLY A 429 4.05 32.46 5.69
C GLY A 429 4.77 31.59 4.64
N ALA A 430 4.06 30.70 3.93
CA ALA A 430 4.61 29.95 2.80
C ALA A 430 4.57 30.79 1.51
N LYS A 431 5.53 30.57 0.61
CA LYS A 431 5.59 31.17 -0.72
C LYS A 431 5.20 30.15 -1.79
N PRO A 432 4.61 30.57 -2.93
CA PRO A 432 4.27 29.67 -4.03
C PRO A 432 5.46 28.83 -4.53
N THR A 433 6.68 29.36 -4.44
CA THR A 433 7.91 28.70 -4.92
C THR A 433 8.54 27.78 -3.90
N ASP A 434 8.02 27.70 -2.67
CA ASP A 434 8.59 26.83 -1.65
C ASP A 434 8.39 25.36 -2.02
N PHE A 435 9.36 24.52 -1.64
CA PHE A 435 9.24 23.09 -1.84
C PHE A 435 8.08 22.52 -1.01
N TRP A 436 8.04 22.86 0.28
CA TRP A 436 6.94 22.53 1.20
C TRP A 436 5.97 23.70 1.35
N ASN A 437 4.66 23.43 1.32
CA ASN A 437 3.64 24.39 1.73
C ASN A 437 3.68 24.61 3.26
N GLY A 438 4.64 25.41 3.71
CA GLY A 438 4.98 25.58 5.12
C GLY A 438 5.91 24.49 5.64
N ASN A 439 6.93 24.92 6.39
CA ASN A 439 7.88 24.05 7.09
C ASN A 439 8.13 24.59 8.50
N ARG A 440 8.39 23.70 9.46
CA ARG A 440 8.47 24.03 10.89
C ARG A 440 9.90 23.94 11.39
N ASP A 441 10.25 24.83 12.31
CA ASP A 441 11.52 24.79 13.02
C ASP A 441 11.47 23.76 14.16
N ILE A 442 12.54 22.98 14.31
CA ILE A 442 12.74 22.04 15.42
C ILE A 442 13.97 22.48 16.20
N PHE A 443 13.81 22.67 17.51
CA PHE A 443 14.81 23.19 18.48
C PHE A 443 15.34 24.60 18.21
N THR A 444 15.75 24.87 16.98
CA THR A 444 16.34 26.13 16.53
C THR A 444 15.76 26.50 15.16
N PRO A 445 15.74 27.80 14.80
CA PRO A 445 15.32 28.24 13.46
C PRO A 445 16.16 27.68 12.30
N LEU A 446 17.28 27.01 12.60
CA LEU A 446 18.21 26.46 11.61
C LEU A 446 17.89 25.00 11.23
N VAL A 447 17.09 24.29 12.02
CA VAL A 447 16.75 22.88 11.76
C VAL A 447 15.27 22.79 11.43
N LYS A 448 14.96 22.33 10.22
CA LYS A 448 13.58 22.16 9.76
C LYS A 448 13.07 20.74 10.04
N LEU A 449 11.75 20.57 10.20
CA LEU A 449 11.12 19.26 10.34
C LEU A 449 11.26 18.42 9.07
N TRP A 450 10.97 19.03 7.92
CA TRP A 450 11.08 18.37 6.63
C TRP A 450 12.32 18.83 5.90
N THR A 451 13.04 17.87 5.30
CA THR A 451 14.23 18.17 4.51
C THR A 451 13.84 18.99 3.29
N VAL A 452 14.54 20.09 3.06
CA VAL A 452 14.42 20.86 1.82
C VAL A 452 15.56 20.41 0.89
N PRO A 453 15.27 19.79 -0.26
CA PRO A 453 16.30 19.39 -1.20
C PRO A 453 17.00 20.59 -1.82
N HIS A 454 18.23 20.39 -2.32
CA HIS A 454 18.90 21.40 -3.13
C HIS A 454 18.04 21.74 -4.36
N PRO A 455 17.84 23.03 -4.73
CA PRO A 455 16.96 23.43 -5.84
C PRO A 455 17.24 22.74 -7.17
N ASP A 456 18.51 22.43 -7.43
CA ASP A 456 18.96 21.74 -8.65
C ASP A 456 18.82 20.22 -8.62
N LYS A 457 18.38 19.64 -7.49
CA LYS A 457 18.20 18.18 -7.38
C LYS A 457 17.21 17.72 -8.46
N THR A 458 17.62 16.69 -9.18
CA THR A 458 16.79 16.00 -10.17
C THR A 458 16.63 14.54 -9.79
N VAL A 459 15.72 13.86 -10.46
CA VAL A 459 15.54 12.41 -10.34
C VAL A 459 15.28 11.81 -11.71
N THR A 460 15.85 10.63 -11.98
CA THR A 460 15.61 9.89 -13.22
C THR A 460 14.32 9.07 -13.13
N ILE A 461 13.42 9.26 -14.09
CA ILE A 461 12.24 8.42 -14.29
C ILE A 461 12.53 7.48 -15.45
N ASN A 462 12.70 6.19 -15.18
CA ASN A 462 13.03 5.17 -16.17
C ASN A 462 11.85 4.25 -16.52
N ALA A 463 10.72 4.39 -15.83
CA ALA A 463 9.49 3.68 -16.15
C ALA A 463 8.92 4.21 -17.46
N GLU A 464 8.53 3.29 -18.33
CA GLU A 464 8.12 3.55 -19.71
C GLU A 464 6.84 4.40 -19.79
N GLU A 465 6.62 5.05 -20.93
CA GLU A 465 5.38 5.78 -21.15
C GLU A 465 4.16 4.86 -21.23
N VAL A 466 3.00 5.40 -20.87
CA VAL A 466 1.69 4.72 -20.97
C VAL A 466 0.81 5.43 -22.00
N PRO A 467 -0.22 4.78 -22.57
CA PRO A 467 -1.03 5.36 -23.65
C PRO A 467 -1.76 6.65 -23.26
N HIS A 468 -2.17 6.78 -22.00
CA HIS A 468 -2.89 7.94 -21.49
C HIS A 468 -2.27 8.46 -20.18
N PRO A 469 -1.13 9.16 -20.23
CA PRO A 469 -0.49 9.70 -19.05
C PRO A 469 -1.42 10.62 -18.25
N VAL A 470 -1.21 10.73 -16.94
CA VAL A 470 -1.85 11.78 -16.15
C VAL A 470 -1.13 13.09 -16.46
N THR A 471 -1.89 14.08 -16.94
CA THR A 471 -1.33 15.34 -17.42
C THR A 471 -0.83 16.23 -16.28
N ALA A 472 0.06 17.19 -16.60
CA ALA A 472 0.52 18.19 -15.64
C ALA A 472 -0.64 19.00 -15.03
N ASP A 473 -1.69 19.27 -15.82
CA ASP A 473 -2.86 20.03 -15.38
C ASP A 473 -3.75 19.24 -14.43
N GLU A 474 -3.98 17.94 -14.69
CA GLU A 474 -4.66 17.05 -13.75
C GLU A 474 -3.88 16.93 -12.44
N MET A 475 -2.55 16.90 -12.51
CA MET A 475 -1.67 16.86 -11.34
C MET A 475 -1.54 18.19 -10.61
N ARG A 476 -2.10 19.30 -11.12
CA ARG A 476 -1.94 20.64 -10.51
C ARG A 476 -2.45 20.70 -9.07
N GLN A 477 -3.47 19.91 -8.73
CA GLN A 477 -4.07 19.89 -7.40
C GLN A 477 -3.58 18.75 -6.50
N PHE A 478 -2.57 17.99 -6.93
CA PHE A 478 -2.11 16.77 -6.25
C PHE A 478 -1.70 16.96 -4.77
N GLU A 479 -1.14 18.11 -4.40
CA GLU A 479 -0.72 18.40 -3.02
C GLU A 479 -1.91 18.90 -2.18
N ASP A 480 -2.24 18.19 -1.11
CA ASP A 480 -3.19 18.63 -0.09
C ASP A 480 -2.58 19.59 0.93
N SER A 481 -3.42 20.47 1.48
CA SER A 481 -3.01 21.55 2.38
C SER A 481 -3.88 21.58 3.62
N ARG A 482 -3.26 21.89 4.77
CA ARG A 482 -3.95 22.12 6.05
C ARG A 482 -5.06 23.17 5.96
N LYS A 483 -4.96 24.13 5.03
CA LYS A 483 -6.00 25.15 4.83
C LYS A 483 -7.38 24.55 4.49
N GLY A 484 -7.41 23.37 3.86
CA GLY A 484 -8.63 22.63 3.56
C GLY A 484 -8.88 21.43 4.48
N ALA A 485 -7.99 21.16 5.45
CA ALA A 485 -8.12 20.02 6.34
C ALA A 485 -9.20 20.25 7.40
N ASP A 486 -9.97 19.20 7.69
CA ASP A 486 -10.91 19.20 8.81
C ASP A 486 -10.18 19.25 10.16
N GLU A 487 -10.90 19.73 11.17
CA GLU A 487 -10.47 19.61 12.56
C GLU A 487 -10.50 18.13 12.97
N MET A 488 -9.50 17.68 13.73
CA MET A 488 -9.40 16.27 14.11
C MET A 488 -10.66 15.78 14.85
N GLY A 489 -11.21 16.63 15.73
CA GLY A 489 -12.42 16.36 16.50
C GLY A 489 -13.72 16.64 15.75
N LYS A 490 -13.69 16.85 14.42
CA LYS A 490 -14.90 17.09 13.63
C LYS A 490 -15.86 15.92 13.79
N TRP A 491 -17.01 16.19 14.42
CA TRP A 491 -18.08 15.23 14.60
C TRP A 491 -19.05 15.29 13.41
N VAL A 492 -19.43 14.13 12.90
CA VAL A 492 -20.42 13.93 11.85
C VAL A 492 -21.65 13.26 12.48
N PRO A 493 -22.76 13.99 12.68
CA PRO A 493 -23.99 13.41 13.19
C PRO A 493 -24.57 12.36 12.24
N ASP A 494 -25.20 11.32 12.79
CA ASP A 494 -25.97 10.37 11.99
C ASP A 494 -27.19 11.09 11.38
N GLN A 495 -27.45 10.84 10.09
CA GLN A 495 -28.59 11.43 9.38
C GLN A 495 -29.94 10.90 9.88
N ASN A 496 -29.96 9.70 10.45
CA ASN A 496 -31.15 9.01 10.94
C ASN A 496 -31.37 9.17 12.45
N ASP A 497 -30.31 9.46 13.23
CA ASP A 497 -30.40 9.81 14.66
C ASP A 497 -29.40 10.92 15.04
N PRO A 498 -29.86 12.19 15.16
CA PRO A 498 -28.99 13.33 15.45
C PRO A 498 -28.34 13.28 16.85
N ASN A 499 -28.75 12.37 17.74
CA ASN A 499 -28.10 12.16 19.03
C ASN A 499 -26.89 11.21 18.94
N THR A 500 -26.66 10.62 17.78
CA THR A 500 -25.54 9.73 17.50
C THR A 500 -24.68 10.26 16.35
N GLY A 501 -23.54 9.62 16.11
CA GLY A 501 -22.61 10.03 15.06
C GLY A 501 -21.24 9.40 15.22
N SER A 502 -20.29 9.90 14.43
CA SER A 502 -18.89 9.48 14.49
C SER A 502 -17.97 10.67 14.22
N TYR A 503 -16.71 10.55 14.61
CA TYR A 503 -15.69 11.47 14.10
C TYR A 503 -15.55 11.31 12.58
N ALA A 504 -15.18 12.40 11.91
CA ALA A 504 -14.93 12.40 10.47
C ALA A 504 -13.78 11.44 10.09
N ASP A 505 -12.76 11.35 10.95
CA ASP A 505 -11.78 10.26 10.96
C ASP A 505 -12.26 9.17 11.95
N PRO A 506 -12.67 7.98 11.46
CA PRO A 506 -13.15 6.90 12.31
C PRO A 506 -12.13 6.41 13.34
N ASP A 507 -10.84 6.51 13.05
CA ASP A 507 -9.78 6.03 13.94
C ASP A 507 -9.40 7.08 15.00
N TYR A 508 -9.79 8.35 14.81
CA TYR A 508 -9.49 9.42 15.76
C TYR A 508 -10.02 9.16 17.17
N ARG A 509 -11.20 8.50 17.31
CA ARG A 509 -11.75 8.12 18.62
C ARG A 509 -10.73 7.35 19.46
N TYR A 510 -10.09 6.35 18.85
CA TYR A 510 -9.14 5.50 19.56
C TYR A 510 -7.83 6.24 19.83
N MET A 511 -7.34 7.04 18.88
CA MET A 511 -6.15 7.89 19.07
C MET A 511 -6.34 8.90 20.21
N ARG A 512 -7.48 9.58 20.21
CA ARG A 512 -7.88 10.57 21.21
C ARG A 512 -7.83 10.02 22.64
N SER A 513 -8.11 8.73 22.81
CA SER A 513 -8.15 8.06 24.12
C SER A 513 -6.77 7.83 24.75
N ILE A 514 -5.70 7.78 23.95
CA ILE A 514 -4.34 7.47 24.43
C ILE A 514 -3.46 8.70 24.63
N TYR A 515 -3.85 9.86 24.10
CA TYR A 515 -3.05 11.08 24.19
C TYR A 515 -2.86 11.54 25.64
N GLN A 516 -1.64 11.98 25.94
CA GLN A 516 -1.25 12.52 27.23
C GLN A 516 -0.94 14.03 27.15
N PRO A 517 -1.21 14.82 28.21
CA PRO A 517 -0.86 16.23 28.23
C PRO A 517 0.66 16.41 28.21
N GLU A 518 1.16 17.15 27.22
CA GLU A 518 2.61 17.40 27.01
C GLU A 518 2.97 18.89 27.06
N ARG A 519 1.97 19.78 27.07
CA ARG A 519 2.21 21.23 27.03
C ARG A 519 2.12 21.85 28.43
N THR A 520 2.76 23.00 28.58
CA THR A 520 2.52 23.90 29.70
C THR A 520 1.57 25.01 29.28
N VAL A 521 0.64 25.34 30.17
CA VAL A 521 -0.35 26.40 29.98
C VAL A 521 -0.03 27.53 30.96
N THR A 522 -0.03 28.77 30.46
CA THR A 522 0.04 29.96 31.30
C THR A 522 -1.37 30.41 31.60
N THR A 523 -1.73 30.42 32.87
CA THR A 523 -3.02 30.91 33.37
C THR A 523 -2.81 32.23 34.08
N GLU A 524 -3.69 33.21 33.85
CA GLU A 524 -3.68 34.47 34.56
C GLU A 524 -4.90 34.50 35.49
N ASP A 525 -4.65 34.63 36.79
CA ASP A 525 -5.72 34.81 37.77
C ASP A 525 -6.35 36.19 37.56
N ILE A 526 -7.64 36.19 37.23
CA ILE A 526 -8.42 37.38 36.85
C ILE A 526 -8.53 38.39 38.01
N TYR A 527 -8.37 37.93 39.27
CA TYR A 527 -8.49 38.76 40.46
C TYR A 527 -7.14 39.22 41.03
N SER A 528 -6.07 38.45 40.80
CA SER A 528 -4.73 38.78 41.31
C SER A 528 -3.73 39.21 40.23
N SER A 529 -4.11 39.14 38.94
CA SER A 529 -3.25 39.34 37.77
C SER A 529 -1.97 38.50 37.81
N ARG A 530 -1.98 37.41 38.60
CA ARG A 530 -0.81 36.54 38.80
C ARG A 530 -0.80 35.50 37.69
N ARG A 531 0.30 35.47 36.95
CA ARG A 531 0.55 34.42 35.95
C ARG A 531 1.13 33.19 36.61
N THR A 532 0.47 32.05 36.40
CA THR A 532 0.91 30.74 36.86
C THR A 532 1.14 29.84 35.65
N ILE A 533 2.31 29.22 35.58
CA ILE A 533 2.64 28.20 34.57
C ILE A 533 2.37 26.84 35.21
N ARG A 534 1.54 26.03 34.57
CA ARG A 534 1.24 24.66 35.01
C ARG A 534 1.19 23.69 33.82
N PRO A 535 1.28 22.37 34.04
CA PRO A 535 0.95 21.39 33.02
C PRO A 535 -0.48 21.60 32.50
N GLU A 536 -0.67 21.36 31.21
CA GLU A 536 -1.98 21.27 30.58
C GLU A 536 -2.80 20.15 31.23
N THR A 537 -4.10 20.37 31.42
CA THR A 537 -5.03 19.33 31.88
C THR A 537 -5.45 18.41 30.72
N GLN A 538 -6.06 17.26 31.03
CA GLN A 538 -6.60 16.37 30.00
C GLN A 538 -7.64 17.08 29.12
N ASP A 539 -8.56 17.84 29.72
CA ASP A 539 -9.62 18.52 28.98
C ASP A 539 -9.08 19.62 28.06
N GLU A 540 -8.11 20.42 28.54
CA GLU A 540 -7.43 21.44 27.72
C GLU A 540 -6.69 20.80 26.55
N MET A 541 -5.98 19.69 26.79
CA MET A 541 -5.28 18.95 25.75
C MET A 541 -6.27 18.42 24.71
N LEU A 542 -7.36 17.79 25.14
CA LEU A 542 -8.38 17.25 24.25
C LEU A 542 -9.05 18.36 23.43
N GLN A 543 -9.46 19.47 24.04
CA GLN A 543 -10.03 20.62 23.33
C GLN A 543 -9.06 21.18 22.27
N ARG A 544 -7.76 21.28 22.62
CA ARG A 544 -6.72 21.72 21.70
C ARG A 544 -6.52 20.76 20.55
N LEU A 545 -6.56 19.45 20.79
CA LEU A 545 -6.41 18.42 19.75
C LEU A 545 -7.66 18.34 18.88
N ASP A 546 -8.85 18.40 19.46
CA ASP A 546 -10.12 18.35 18.74
C ASP A 546 -10.23 19.50 17.73
N THR A 547 -9.74 20.70 18.09
CA THR A 547 -9.71 21.89 17.22
C THR A 547 -8.45 21.99 16.35
N TYR A 548 -7.51 21.06 16.48
CA TYR A 548 -6.29 21.05 15.68
C TYR A 548 -6.61 20.58 14.25
N ARG A 549 -6.03 21.28 13.26
CA ARG A 549 -6.04 20.85 11.86
C ARG A 549 -4.67 20.29 11.54
N ALA A 550 -4.56 18.98 11.38
CA ALA A 550 -3.28 18.35 11.07
C ALA A 550 -2.80 18.76 9.66
N GLU A 551 -1.49 18.85 9.48
CA GLU A 551 -0.94 19.03 8.14
C GLU A 551 -1.14 17.73 7.34
N PRO A 552 -1.83 17.76 6.17
CA PRO A 552 -1.99 16.58 5.36
C PRO A 552 -0.64 16.00 4.99
N THR A 553 -0.45 14.72 5.30
CA THR A 553 0.85 14.11 5.07
C THR A 553 1.13 13.79 3.62
N ASN A 554 0.10 13.81 2.78
CA ASN A 554 0.17 13.41 1.37
C ASN A 554 0.77 12.00 1.20
N HIS A 555 0.68 11.16 2.24
CA HIS A 555 1.34 9.86 2.29
C HIS A 555 0.53 8.78 1.57
N SER A 556 -0.79 8.74 1.77
CA SER A 556 -1.69 7.80 1.09
C SER A 556 -2.26 8.34 -0.22
N THR A 557 -1.83 9.51 -0.70
CA THR A 557 -2.35 10.11 -1.93
C THR A 557 -1.96 9.31 -3.18
N LEU A 558 -0.79 8.64 -3.20
CA LEU A 558 -0.37 7.79 -4.33
C LEU A 558 -1.39 6.67 -4.62
N PRO A 559 -1.66 5.74 -3.68
CA PRO A 559 -2.58 4.63 -3.96
C PRO A 559 -4.04 5.09 -4.09
N GLN A 560 -4.40 6.25 -3.54
CA GLN A 560 -5.76 6.81 -3.68
C GLN A 560 -5.98 7.60 -4.97
N HIS A 561 -4.91 7.95 -5.71
CA HIS A 561 -5.02 8.77 -6.91
C HIS A 561 -5.60 7.96 -8.09
N GLN A 562 -6.91 8.04 -8.29
CA GLN A 562 -7.65 7.19 -9.23
C GLN A 562 -7.11 7.24 -10.66
N ALA A 563 -6.82 8.43 -11.20
CA ALA A 563 -6.30 8.56 -12.56
C ALA A 563 -4.91 7.89 -12.72
N PHE A 564 -4.10 7.91 -11.67
CA PHE A 564 -2.79 7.25 -11.68
C PHE A 564 -2.95 5.74 -11.63
N MET A 565 -3.78 5.22 -10.72
CA MET A 565 -4.06 3.79 -10.61
C MET A 565 -4.65 3.24 -11.93
N ARG A 566 -5.65 3.93 -12.48
CA ARG A 566 -6.34 3.54 -13.72
C ARG A 566 -5.45 3.61 -14.95
N ARG A 567 -4.74 4.72 -15.16
CA ARG A 567 -4.07 4.98 -16.46
C ARG A 567 -2.59 4.64 -16.47
N VAL A 568 -1.94 4.56 -15.31
CA VAL A 568 -0.50 4.29 -15.21
C VAL A 568 -0.25 2.92 -14.59
N VAL A 569 -0.73 2.69 -13.37
CA VAL A 569 -0.44 1.44 -12.65
C VAL A 569 -1.03 0.22 -13.37
N ALA A 570 -2.24 0.34 -13.94
CA ALA A 570 -2.85 -0.74 -14.73
C ALA A 570 -1.99 -1.18 -15.93
N TYR A 571 -1.15 -0.30 -16.49
CA TYR A 571 -0.22 -0.61 -17.59
C TYR A 571 1.15 -1.11 -17.10
N ASP A 572 1.53 -0.79 -15.86
CA ASP A 572 2.74 -1.32 -15.22
C ASP A 572 2.55 -2.74 -14.68
N LEU A 573 1.29 -3.18 -14.47
CA LEU A 573 0.97 -4.54 -14.04
C LEU A 573 1.44 -5.59 -15.07
N PRO A 574 2.04 -6.71 -14.65
CA PRO A 574 2.15 -7.89 -15.50
C PRO A 574 0.77 -8.55 -15.67
N VAL A 575 0.43 -8.90 -16.90
CA VAL A 575 -0.80 -9.66 -17.22
C VAL A 575 -0.40 -11.11 -17.48
N GLY A 576 -1.13 -12.05 -16.89
CA GLY A 576 -0.87 -13.48 -17.02
C GLY A 576 -1.98 -14.33 -16.45
N PHE A 577 -1.72 -15.63 -16.28
CA PHE A 577 -2.73 -16.60 -15.84
C PHE A 577 -3.22 -16.32 -14.42
N CYS A 578 -4.44 -16.78 -14.13
CA CYS A 578 -5.07 -16.71 -12.80
C CYS A 578 -6.01 -17.90 -12.61
N ASP A 579 -5.45 -19.11 -12.66
CA ASP A 579 -6.17 -20.37 -12.46
C ASP A 579 -6.77 -20.43 -11.04
N ALA A 580 -6.20 -19.71 -10.06
CA ALA A 580 -6.75 -19.63 -8.71
C ALA A 580 -8.15 -19.00 -8.65
N TYR A 581 -8.44 -18.02 -9.52
CA TYR A 581 -9.74 -17.33 -9.54
C TYR A 581 -10.87 -18.26 -10.00
N GLU A 582 -10.59 -19.14 -10.96
CA GLU A 582 -11.55 -20.13 -11.46
C GLU A 582 -11.90 -21.19 -10.39
N ARG A 583 -11.06 -21.35 -9.37
CA ARG A 583 -11.27 -22.24 -8.23
C ARG A 583 -11.91 -21.48 -7.07
N ALA A 584 -13.22 -21.20 -7.15
CA ALA A 584 -13.94 -20.35 -6.19
C ALA A 584 -13.68 -20.67 -4.69
N ALA A 585 -13.66 -21.95 -4.32
CA ALA A 585 -13.36 -22.37 -2.94
C ALA A 585 -11.92 -22.05 -2.52
N PHE A 586 -10.97 -22.20 -3.45
CA PHE A 586 -9.57 -21.86 -3.22
C PHE A 586 -9.38 -20.33 -3.16
N TRP A 587 -9.96 -19.57 -4.09
CA TRP A 587 -9.94 -18.10 -4.07
C TRP A 587 -10.50 -17.54 -2.76
N THR A 588 -11.65 -18.04 -2.31
CA THR A 588 -12.26 -17.67 -1.02
C THR A 588 -11.33 -17.98 0.15
N ARG A 589 -10.65 -19.13 0.10
CA ARG A 589 -9.68 -19.51 1.13
C ARG A 589 -8.46 -18.58 1.14
N LEU A 590 -7.95 -18.16 -0.03
CA LEU A 590 -6.86 -17.20 -0.13
C LEU A 590 -7.23 -15.85 0.49
N MET A 591 -8.42 -15.34 0.22
CA MET A 591 -8.91 -14.09 0.83
C MET A 591 -8.99 -14.19 2.36
N LYS A 592 -9.46 -15.33 2.89
CA LYS A 592 -9.48 -15.56 4.34
C LYS A 592 -8.09 -15.69 4.98
N LEU A 593 -7.12 -16.24 4.26
CA LEU A 593 -5.72 -16.32 4.74
C LEU A 593 -5.02 -14.95 4.71
N ALA A 594 -5.40 -14.10 3.75
CA ALA A 594 -4.88 -12.75 3.60
C ALA A 594 -5.36 -11.80 4.72
N ASP A 595 -6.55 -12.03 5.29
CA ASP A 595 -7.05 -11.26 6.43
C ASP A 595 -6.80 -11.99 7.74
N TRP A 596 -5.88 -11.45 8.54
CA TRP A 596 -5.46 -12.02 9.82
C TRP A 596 -6.56 -12.18 10.88
N MET A 597 -7.68 -11.49 10.71
CA MET A 597 -8.82 -11.54 11.64
C MET A 597 -9.83 -12.65 11.32
N GLN A 598 -9.59 -13.47 10.29
CA GLN A 598 -10.55 -14.49 9.80
C GLN A 598 -10.37 -15.88 10.44
N GLY A 599 -9.68 -15.98 11.58
CA GLY A 599 -9.51 -17.24 12.30
C GLY A 599 -8.47 -18.21 11.74
N TYR A 600 -7.61 -17.77 10.81
CA TYR A 600 -6.52 -18.59 10.24
C TYR A 600 -5.13 -18.19 10.74
N ASP A 601 -5.03 -17.21 11.64
CA ASP A 601 -3.79 -16.70 12.17
C ASP A 601 -3.72 -16.89 13.69
N SER A 602 -2.85 -17.78 14.16
CA SER A 602 -2.64 -18.01 15.59
C SER A 602 -2.12 -16.77 16.32
N TYR A 603 -1.47 -15.84 15.62
CA TYR A 603 -1.03 -14.59 16.21
C TYR A 603 -2.23 -13.75 16.63
N PHE A 604 -3.23 -13.58 15.75
CA PHE A 604 -4.43 -12.82 16.09
C PHE A 604 -5.26 -13.53 17.18
N GLU A 605 -5.51 -14.83 17.01
CA GLU A 605 -6.37 -15.60 17.91
C GLU A 605 -5.75 -15.77 19.31
N LEU A 606 -4.48 -16.18 19.36
CA LEU A 606 -3.83 -16.65 20.59
C LEU A 606 -2.66 -15.78 21.06
N GLY A 607 -2.28 -14.74 20.30
CA GLY A 607 -1.12 -13.90 20.63
C GLY A 607 0.22 -14.59 20.38
N VAL A 608 0.21 -15.71 19.65
CA VAL A 608 1.40 -16.52 19.40
C VAL A 608 1.95 -16.16 18.02
N SER A 609 3.02 -15.36 18.01
CA SER A 609 3.77 -15.07 16.80
C SER A 609 4.65 -16.27 16.41
N GLN A 610 4.81 -16.47 15.11
CA GLN A 610 5.68 -17.52 14.59
C GLN A 610 7.14 -17.07 14.63
N SER A 611 8.07 -17.98 14.96
CA SER A 611 9.49 -17.69 14.81
C SER A 611 9.86 -17.71 13.34
N VAL A 612 10.17 -16.53 12.79
CA VAL A 612 10.50 -16.37 11.36
C VAL A 612 12.00 -16.43 11.15
N THR A 613 12.44 -17.33 10.27
CA THR A 613 13.84 -17.45 9.88
C THR A 613 14.32 -16.16 9.23
N LYS A 614 15.56 -15.75 9.52
CA LYS A 614 16.22 -14.62 8.87
C LYS A 614 16.61 -15.02 7.44
N PRO A 615 16.02 -14.44 6.38
CA PRO A 615 16.34 -14.85 5.01
C PRO A 615 17.75 -14.36 4.62
N PRO A 616 18.50 -15.15 3.83
CA PRO A 616 19.85 -14.78 3.39
C PRO A 616 19.86 -13.64 2.35
N CYS A 617 18.71 -13.35 1.74
CA CYS A 617 18.56 -12.25 0.77
C CYS A 617 18.74 -10.87 1.43
N ILE A 618 18.46 -10.76 2.73
CA ILE A 618 18.72 -9.55 3.51
C ILE A 618 20.20 -9.55 3.93
N ASP A 619 20.89 -8.45 3.69
CA ASP A 619 22.24 -8.23 4.24
C ASP A 619 22.11 -7.81 5.71
N TRP A 620 22.64 -8.64 6.59
CA TRP A 620 22.51 -8.49 8.05
C TRP A 620 23.67 -7.73 8.69
N ALA A 621 24.65 -7.25 7.90
CA ALA A 621 25.80 -6.53 8.44
C ALA A 621 25.36 -5.27 9.21
N THR A 622 25.92 -5.09 10.40
CA THR A 622 25.59 -3.97 11.30
C THR A 622 26.81 -3.08 11.57
N VAL A 623 26.54 -1.84 11.94
CA VAL A 623 27.60 -0.88 12.31
C VAL A 623 28.42 -1.39 13.52
N SER A 624 27.78 -2.07 14.47
CA SER A 624 28.47 -2.69 15.61
C SER A 624 29.53 -3.72 15.16
N GLU A 625 29.19 -4.57 14.19
CA GLU A 625 30.12 -5.60 13.72
C GLU A 625 31.31 -5.00 12.99
N GLU A 626 31.11 -3.91 12.23
CA GLU A 626 32.20 -3.18 11.58
C GLU A 626 33.12 -2.50 12.60
N GLN A 627 32.55 -1.84 13.60
CA GLN A 627 33.33 -1.20 14.67
C GLN A 627 34.17 -2.23 15.43
N SER A 628 33.58 -3.36 15.83
CA SER A 628 34.31 -4.43 16.50
C SER A 628 35.42 -5.03 15.62
N LYS A 629 35.20 -5.19 14.30
CA LYS A 629 36.24 -5.64 13.37
C LYS A 629 37.39 -4.62 13.26
N ALA A 630 37.06 -3.34 13.14
CA ALA A 630 38.05 -2.26 13.06
C ALA A 630 38.90 -2.16 14.35
N GLU A 631 38.27 -2.28 15.52
CA GLU A 631 38.96 -2.34 16.82
C GLU A 631 39.88 -3.56 16.92
N ALA A 632 39.40 -4.74 16.49
CA ALA A 632 40.21 -5.96 16.47
C ALA A 632 41.39 -5.88 15.48
N GLU A 633 41.24 -5.19 14.35
CA GLU A 633 42.33 -4.92 13.42
C GLU A 633 43.34 -3.92 13.98
N GLN A 634 42.89 -2.85 14.64
CA GLN A 634 43.77 -1.91 15.32
C GLN A 634 44.57 -2.59 16.42
N LEU A 635 43.95 -3.46 17.23
CA LEU A 635 44.63 -4.26 18.24
C LEU A 635 45.66 -5.22 17.63
N ARG A 636 45.34 -5.88 16.52
CA ARG A 636 46.31 -6.73 15.79
C ARG A 636 47.49 -5.94 15.24
N GLN A 637 47.26 -4.75 14.68
CA GLN A 637 48.32 -3.87 14.20
C GLN A 637 49.18 -3.31 15.34
N GLN A 638 48.59 -3.04 16.50
CA GLN A 638 49.34 -2.63 17.70
C GLN A 638 50.18 -3.77 18.28
N GLN A 639 49.66 -5.00 18.31
CA GLN A 639 50.42 -6.19 18.71
C GLN A 639 51.57 -6.49 17.74
N TRP A 640 51.37 -6.28 16.43
CA TRP A 640 52.44 -6.43 15.43
C TRP A 640 53.55 -5.37 15.57
N LYS A 641 53.20 -4.13 15.95
CA LYS A 641 54.17 -3.04 16.18
C LYS A 641 54.86 -3.10 17.56
N GLY A 642 54.33 -3.87 18.51
CA GLY A 642 54.93 -4.08 19.82
C GLY A 642 55.87 -5.30 19.90
N GLY A 643 56.09 -6.00 18.79
CA GLY A 643 56.89 -7.23 18.70
C GLY A 643 58.20 -7.13 17.91
N THR A 644 58.69 -5.92 17.63
CA THR A 644 60.02 -5.68 17.01
C THR A 644 61.00 -5.07 17.98
#